data_AF-A0A7Y7Y306-F1
#
_entry.id   AF-A0A7Y7Y306-F1
#
_cell.length_a   1.000
_cell.length_b   1.000
_cell.length_c   1.000
_cell.angle_alpha   90.00
_cell.angle_beta   90.00
_cell.angle_gamma   90.00
#
_symmetry.space_group_name_H-M   'P 1'
#
loop_
_entity.id
_entity.type
_entity.pdbx_description
1 polymer ?
#
loop_
_entity_poly.entity_id
_entity_poly.type
_entity_poly.pdbx_seq_one_letter_code
_entity_poly.pdbx_strand_id
1 'polypeptide(L)'
;MSGADISWMGILSENTMKNLFIFPAAFMVNTFAVMLVMIGLSLFGKPELAADFGVVHGATVALFYSFSGNARSLILSGNKQVESAYILRLRCFLLLPLCALAFMLSIGLVASGWLMVLLLVARRACEWLAEVFLCEQEYENRFQQAFRSFVTQGLCGLLVLVSLSFEMTIGYWVLAIWAVSPLCWCIRPSMFTAAFKSPLYKERSLKFLLPHFGSTAVIGVSVYVFRLFIVLLAGRQVAGDLFSAFAIGGILGAVFSQALGPTLAYSQEHSRNTSRILSRLVNLLVCFSLVVGLLVVGFALLWPGMLLWAGKDLLFWYAVGFSLMGGGVMVKAQETRLRLLQGRTKGDVFGSDLLANILLVGCIPFLYYGVGVSSLAILYLLSAMLSLVFYFSERGGFFYFKSSGLTERWVLQGVAFLLFFPLFFQLSGGIYQGGEYFSSGGQLTLLPIPVSVLACYAGIVIFGEYSRARLALITVFFLFLGMLFASLLLAKIHGAVVQAKLVLLVQYILPVFALALGQQYGLRKKAVLRMSKVLFLILLIVVPLEIMSTITQGLLFLSPSVYVFGIYQHLQYVPVIFAGGFIIALFSLSEEARVYRRGLVVLSAIMGGYVSFSVSMLACGLMVIGALAYFLRNLFFRKYRWHGFIVFLIVALSVYLGVALFVNPQFLAGKLGYDLFDGRAPVDGLNNRTERMIYWQYYLSGIFDSFSSFWLGHVEAPDRKEFPSAHNYYMDFVYNFGFLAILPLLCLIVFTVYFSIRNMFKICASPQLFGLTGVVLFLLLADNMLKVGMRQPYPGIMTFFLWGVLLSAFIGLKNEKRDSL
;
A
#
# COMPACT_ATOMS: atom_id res chain seq x y z
N MET A 1 -1.27 43.24 42.74
CA MET A 1 -2.67 43.72 42.70
C MET A 1 -2.78 44.80 41.64
N SER A 2 -3.97 44.89 41.03
CA SER A 2 -4.47 45.81 40.00
C SER A 2 -4.06 45.57 38.53
N GLY A 3 -5.01 45.03 37.76
CA GLY A 3 -5.33 45.54 36.42
C GLY A 3 -4.57 45.00 35.22
N ALA A 4 -4.54 43.69 35.02
CA ALA A 4 -4.31 43.12 33.69
C ALA A 4 -5.65 42.61 33.15
N ASP A 5 -6.41 43.53 32.56
CA ASP A 5 -7.67 43.24 31.89
C ASP A 5 -7.47 42.17 30.81
N ILE A 6 -8.20 41.08 31.02
CA ILE A 6 -8.41 39.96 30.11
C ILE A 6 -9.28 40.49 28.96
N SER A 7 -8.70 41.26 28.02
CA SER A 7 -9.37 41.66 26.77
C SER A 7 -9.14 40.62 25.66
N TRP A 8 -9.41 39.34 25.95
CA TRP A 8 -9.27 38.26 24.96
C TRP A 8 -10.30 38.31 23.82
N MET A 9 -11.34 39.13 23.97
CA MET A 9 -12.45 39.24 23.00
C MET A 9 -12.40 40.49 22.10
N GLY A 10 -11.46 41.42 22.30
CA GLY A 10 -11.51 42.74 21.67
C GLY A 10 -10.86 42.90 20.29
N ILE A 11 -10.21 41.87 19.72
CA ILE A 11 -9.33 42.04 18.54
C ILE A 11 -9.89 41.38 17.25
N LEU A 12 -11.02 40.69 17.31
CA LEU A 12 -11.69 40.20 16.10
C LEU A 12 -12.94 41.05 15.85
N SER A 13 -12.94 41.84 14.78
CA SER A 13 -14.15 42.59 14.39
C SER A 13 -15.33 41.62 14.24
N GLU A 14 -16.53 42.07 14.59
CA GLU A 14 -17.75 41.26 14.52
C GLU A 14 -17.99 40.67 13.11
N ASN A 15 -17.56 41.39 12.06
CA ASN A 15 -17.58 40.92 10.67
C ASN A 15 -16.55 39.82 10.40
N THR A 16 -15.38 39.88 11.03
CA THR A 16 -14.36 38.83 10.93
C THR A 16 -14.85 37.54 11.58
N MET A 17 -15.53 37.63 12.74
CA MET A 17 -16.14 36.48 13.41
C MET A 17 -17.28 35.87 12.60
N LYS A 18 -18.20 36.69 12.08
CA LYS A 18 -19.32 36.21 11.23
C LYS A 18 -18.81 35.48 9.98
N ASN A 19 -17.79 36.02 9.32
CA ASN A 19 -17.18 35.39 8.15
C ASN A 19 -16.38 34.12 8.51
N LEU A 20 -15.75 34.05 9.70
CA LEU A 20 -14.96 32.90 10.12
C LEU A 20 -15.78 31.63 10.41
N PHE A 21 -17.05 31.77 10.80
CA PHE A 21 -17.85 30.63 11.26
C PHE A 21 -18.94 30.20 10.27
N ILE A 22 -19.60 31.14 9.58
CA ILE A 22 -20.80 30.81 8.82
C ILE A 22 -20.50 30.18 7.45
N PHE A 23 -19.48 30.65 6.73
CA PHE A 23 -19.07 30.00 5.47
C PHE A 23 -18.54 28.57 5.70
N PRO A 24 -17.64 28.34 6.69
CA PRO A 24 -17.25 26.97 7.04
C PRO A 24 -18.41 26.10 7.52
N ALA A 25 -19.36 26.64 8.29
CA ALA A 25 -20.53 25.89 8.73
C ALA A 25 -21.46 25.51 7.57
N ALA A 26 -21.75 26.43 6.64
CA ALA A 26 -22.54 26.17 5.45
C ALA A 26 -21.88 25.10 4.56
N PHE A 27 -20.56 25.21 4.39
CA PHE A 27 -19.76 24.20 3.68
C PHE A 27 -19.85 22.83 4.38
N MET A 28 -19.63 22.79 5.70
CA MET A 28 -19.67 21.56 6.49
C MET A 28 -21.03 20.86 6.42
N VAL A 29 -22.12 21.61 6.62
CA VAL A 29 -23.47 21.03 6.55
C VAL A 29 -23.75 20.49 5.15
N ASN A 30 -23.30 21.17 4.09
CA ASN A 30 -23.43 20.67 2.72
C ASN A 30 -22.60 19.40 2.48
N THR A 31 -21.33 19.39 2.88
CA THR A 31 -20.40 18.29 2.60
C THR A 31 -20.64 17.05 3.46
N PHE A 32 -21.13 17.24 4.70
CA PHE A 32 -21.34 16.17 5.68
C PHE A 32 -22.81 15.77 5.86
N ALA A 33 -23.73 16.32 5.06
CA ALA A 33 -25.17 16.07 5.17
C ALA A 33 -25.51 14.57 5.21
N VAL A 34 -24.98 13.80 4.26
CA VAL A 34 -25.19 12.34 4.16
C VAL A 34 -24.66 11.60 5.39
N MET A 35 -23.54 12.04 5.96
CA MET A 35 -22.99 11.43 7.19
C MET A 35 -23.83 11.75 8.42
N LEU A 36 -24.38 12.96 8.54
CA LEU A 36 -25.25 13.32 9.65
C LEU A 36 -26.56 12.52 9.62
N VAL A 37 -27.17 12.35 8.45
CA VAL A 37 -28.35 11.49 8.28
C VAL A 37 -28.02 10.03 8.61
N MET A 38 -26.87 9.53 8.16
CA MET A 38 -26.41 8.17 8.48
C MET A 38 -26.25 7.94 9.99
N ILE A 39 -25.60 8.86 10.71
CA ILE A 39 -25.45 8.80 12.17
C ILE A 39 -26.84 8.77 12.83
N GLY A 40 -27.75 9.65 12.40
CA GLY A 40 -29.11 9.70 12.92
C GLY A 40 -29.86 8.38 12.72
N LEU A 41 -29.82 7.81 11.51
CA LEU A 41 -30.50 6.56 11.19
C LEU A 41 -30.02 5.39 12.07
N SER A 42 -28.71 5.29 12.32
CA SER A 42 -28.22 4.29 13.27
C SER A 42 -28.74 4.57 14.68
N LEU A 43 -28.63 5.80 15.20
CA LEU A 43 -29.11 6.13 16.55
C LEU A 43 -30.62 5.86 16.75
N PHE A 44 -31.44 6.06 15.72
CA PHE A 44 -32.88 5.75 15.73
C PHE A 44 -33.21 4.27 15.46
N GLY A 45 -32.23 3.37 15.51
CA GLY A 45 -32.46 1.93 15.40
C GLY A 45 -32.66 1.42 13.97
N LYS A 46 -32.22 2.16 12.95
CA LYS A 46 -32.22 1.74 11.53
C LYS A 46 -30.80 1.56 10.97
N PRO A 47 -29.98 0.65 11.54
CA PRO A 47 -28.59 0.45 11.12
C PRO A 47 -28.45 -0.07 9.68
N GLU A 48 -29.41 -0.85 9.17
CA GLU A 48 -29.36 -1.34 7.79
C GLU A 48 -29.46 -0.21 6.76
N LEU A 49 -30.36 0.75 6.99
CA LEU A 49 -30.46 1.97 6.17
C LEU A 49 -29.19 2.83 6.31
N ALA A 50 -28.62 2.91 7.51
CA ALA A 50 -27.34 3.59 7.71
C ALA A 50 -26.19 2.92 6.92
N ALA A 51 -26.19 1.59 6.81
CA ALA A 51 -25.23 0.86 5.98
C ALA A 51 -25.41 1.16 4.48
N ASP A 52 -26.66 1.19 3.99
CA ASP A 52 -26.98 1.55 2.60
C ASP A 52 -26.50 2.97 2.27
N PHE A 53 -26.78 3.96 3.14
CA PHE A 53 -26.25 5.33 3.03
C PHE A 53 -24.71 5.33 3.06
N GLY A 54 -24.12 4.53 3.94
CA GLY A 54 -22.68 4.36 4.07
C GLY A 54 -22.01 3.85 2.79
N VAL A 55 -22.58 2.85 2.12
CA VAL A 55 -22.04 2.28 0.88
C VAL A 55 -22.15 3.28 -0.27
N VAL A 56 -23.32 3.88 -0.49
CA VAL A 56 -23.50 4.87 -1.57
C VAL A 56 -22.64 6.11 -1.34
N HIS A 57 -22.54 6.57 -0.09
CA HIS A 57 -21.62 7.65 0.26
C HIS A 57 -20.16 7.25 0.00
N GLY A 58 -19.76 6.02 0.34
CA GLY A 58 -18.42 5.52 0.03
C GLY A 58 -18.12 5.55 -1.47
N ALA A 59 -19.01 4.99 -2.29
CA ALA A 59 -18.85 4.93 -3.74
C ALA A 59 -18.79 6.32 -4.38
N THR A 60 -19.68 7.22 -3.95
CA THR A 60 -19.72 8.58 -4.46
C THR A 60 -18.52 9.41 -3.96
N VAL A 61 -18.03 9.20 -2.74
CA VAL A 61 -16.76 9.80 -2.28
C VAL A 61 -15.60 9.28 -3.13
N ALA A 62 -15.50 7.97 -3.38
CA ALA A 62 -14.44 7.37 -4.21
C ALA A 62 -14.37 7.93 -5.64
N LEU A 63 -15.45 8.50 -6.15
CA LEU A 63 -15.50 9.07 -7.49
C LEU A 63 -15.44 10.62 -7.44
N PHE A 64 -16.40 11.27 -6.80
CA PHE A 64 -16.50 12.73 -6.80
C PHE A 64 -15.38 13.42 -6.00
N TYR A 65 -14.92 12.84 -4.89
CA TYR A 65 -13.81 13.42 -4.12
C TYR A 65 -12.48 13.31 -4.86
N SER A 66 -12.26 12.18 -5.54
CA SER A 66 -11.08 11.89 -6.36
C SER A 66 -10.84 12.95 -7.42
N PHE A 67 -11.91 13.42 -8.07
CA PHE A 67 -11.88 14.47 -9.08
C PHE A 67 -12.14 15.89 -8.53
N SER A 68 -12.26 16.07 -7.20
CA SER A 68 -12.47 17.40 -6.59
C SER A 68 -11.18 18.25 -6.60
N GLY A 69 -9.99 17.61 -6.55
CA GLY A 69 -8.70 18.29 -6.74
C GLY A 69 -8.38 19.38 -5.73
N ASN A 70 -8.98 19.33 -4.53
CA ASN A 70 -8.92 20.38 -3.51
C ASN A 70 -9.33 21.78 -4.04
N ALA A 71 -10.40 21.81 -4.86
CA ALA A 71 -10.88 23.01 -5.54
C ALA A 71 -11.06 24.21 -4.61
N ARG A 72 -11.57 24.01 -3.39
CA ARG A 72 -11.72 25.09 -2.40
C ARG A 72 -10.41 25.82 -2.11
N SER A 73 -9.33 25.08 -1.83
CA SER A 73 -8.02 25.68 -1.55
C SER A 73 -7.48 26.46 -2.75
N LEU A 74 -7.71 25.97 -3.96
CA LEU A 74 -7.24 26.60 -5.20
C LEU A 74 -8.02 27.89 -5.48
N ILE A 75 -9.35 27.86 -5.35
CA ILE A 75 -10.23 29.03 -5.55
C ILE A 75 -9.91 30.11 -4.51
N LEU A 76 -9.77 29.75 -3.23
CA LEU A 76 -9.49 30.70 -2.15
C LEU A 76 -8.05 31.26 -2.19
N SER A 77 -7.10 30.55 -2.80
CA SER A 77 -5.72 31.03 -2.93
C SER A 77 -5.56 32.26 -3.85
N GLY A 78 -6.64 32.70 -4.52
CA GLY A 78 -6.64 33.90 -5.38
C GLY A 78 -5.73 33.78 -6.60
N ASN A 79 -5.27 32.56 -6.91
CA ASN A 79 -4.28 32.33 -7.94
C ASN A 79 -4.95 32.48 -9.32
N LYS A 80 -4.67 33.59 -10.03
CA LYS A 80 -5.25 33.95 -11.35
C LYS A 80 -5.05 32.90 -12.46
N GLN A 81 -4.33 31.80 -12.18
CA GLN A 81 -4.02 30.75 -13.15
C GLN A 81 -5.13 29.69 -13.30
N VAL A 82 -6.09 29.59 -12.37
CA VAL A 82 -7.23 28.66 -12.47
C VAL A 82 -8.52 29.39 -12.16
N GLU A 83 -9.30 29.71 -13.19
CA GLU A 83 -10.62 30.33 -13.03
C GLU A 83 -11.65 29.33 -12.47
N SER A 84 -12.52 29.78 -11.56
CA SER A 84 -13.64 28.97 -11.00
C SER A 84 -14.53 28.40 -12.10
N ALA A 85 -14.74 29.17 -13.17
CA ALA A 85 -15.46 28.79 -14.38
C ALA A 85 -14.89 27.54 -15.07
N TYR A 86 -13.55 27.39 -15.12
CA TYR A 86 -12.92 26.22 -15.72
C TYR A 86 -13.14 24.95 -14.89
N ILE A 87 -13.04 25.05 -13.56
CA ILE A 87 -13.32 23.93 -12.64
C ILE A 87 -14.78 23.49 -12.81
N LEU A 88 -15.72 24.44 -12.88
CA LEU A 88 -17.14 24.14 -13.07
C LEU A 88 -17.38 23.39 -14.40
N ARG A 89 -16.78 23.84 -15.51
CA ARG A 89 -16.90 23.17 -16.81
C ARG A 89 -16.43 21.72 -16.76
N LEU A 90 -15.27 21.48 -16.13
CA LEU A 90 -14.71 20.14 -15.99
C LEU A 90 -15.64 19.24 -15.14
N ARG A 91 -16.20 19.76 -14.05
CA ARG A 91 -17.18 19.03 -13.22
C ARG A 91 -18.45 18.70 -14.00
N CYS A 92 -18.98 19.62 -14.80
CA CYS A 92 -20.15 19.35 -15.64
C CYS A 92 -19.89 18.24 -16.66
N PHE A 93 -18.70 18.20 -17.29
CA PHE A 93 -18.36 17.13 -18.24
C PHE A 93 -18.21 15.77 -17.56
N LEU A 94 -17.64 15.73 -16.35
CA LEU A 94 -17.44 14.50 -15.59
C LEU A 94 -18.69 14.04 -14.82
N LEU A 95 -19.72 14.87 -14.68
CA LEU A 95 -20.88 14.59 -13.83
C LEU A 95 -21.58 13.27 -14.19
N LEU A 96 -21.99 13.13 -15.46
CA LEU A 96 -22.73 11.97 -15.94
C LEU A 96 -21.92 10.66 -15.86
N PRO A 97 -20.66 10.58 -16.36
CA PRO A 97 -19.89 9.35 -16.23
C PRO A 97 -19.61 8.96 -14.78
N LEU A 98 -19.36 9.94 -13.89
CA LEU A 98 -19.16 9.66 -12.46
C LEU A 98 -20.45 9.19 -11.77
N CYS A 99 -21.61 9.78 -12.09
CA CYS A 99 -22.90 9.30 -11.59
C CYS A 99 -23.16 7.85 -12.03
N ALA A 100 -22.92 7.52 -13.30
CA ALA A 100 -23.12 6.17 -13.82
C ALA A 100 -22.19 5.16 -13.13
N LEU A 101 -20.91 5.49 -12.96
CA LEU A 101 -19.96 4.65 -12.22
C LEU A 101 -20.36 4.48 -10.75
N ALA A 102 -20.79 5.55 -10.07
CA ALA A 102 -21.21 5.49 -8.67
C ALA A 102 -22.45 4.61 -8.49
N PHE A 103 -23.39 4.71 -9.42
CA PHE A 103 -24.58 3.87 -9.47
C PHE A 103 -24.18 2.40 -9.69
N MET A 104 -23.34 2.09 -10.67
CA MET A 104 -22.86 0.72 -10.94
C MET A 104 -22.12 0.10 -9.76
N LEU A 105 -21.33 0.88 -9.02
CA LEU A 105 -20.63 0.38 -7.83
C LEU A 105 -21.58 0.08 -6.67
N SER A 106 -22.72 0.76 -6.59
CA SER A 106 -23.66 0.65 -5.46
C SER A 106 -24.81 -0.33 -5.73
N ILE A 107 -25.22 -0.48 -7.00
CA ILE A 107 -26.32 -1.33 -7.41
C ILE A 107 -25.92 -2.80 -7.22
N GLY A 108 -26.66 -3.52 -6.35
CA GLY A 108 -26.35 -4.90 -5.95
C GLY A 108 -25.70 -5.06 -4.57
N LEU A 109 -25.29 -3.97 -3.93
CA LEU A 109 -24.89 -3.93 -2.51
C LEU A 109 -25.96 -3.34 -1.60
N VAL A 110 -26.74 -2.39 -2.12
CA VAL A 110 -27.81 -1.69 -1.38
C VAL A 110 -29.10 -2.50 -1.38
N ALA A 111 -29.73 -2.63 -0.20
CA ALA A 111 -30.99 -3.38 -0.03
C ALA A 111 -32.21 -2.59 -0.50
N SER A 112 -32.20 -1.28 -0.22
CA SER A 112 -33.33 -0.35 -0.35
C SER A 112 -33.77 -0.04 -1.79
N GLY A 113 -33.28 -0.79 -2.78
CA GLY A 113 -33.64 -0.65 -4.19
C GLY A 113 -32.86 0.42 -4.95
N TRP A 114 -33.05 0.43 -6.27
CA TRP A 114 -32.30 1.28 -7.20
C TRP A 114 -32.64 2.78 -7.07
N LEU A 115 -33.87 3.13 -6.68
CA LEU A 115 -34.32 4.52 -6.54
C LEU A 115 -33.56 5.25 -5.42
N MET A 116 -33.35 4.60 -4.27
CA MET A 116 -32.56 5.13 -3.16
C MET A 116 -31.14 5.46 -3.61
N VAL A 117 -30.50 4.53 -4.32
CA VAL A 117 -29.14 4.72 -4.87
C VAL A 117 -29.11 5.93 -5.81
N LEU A 118 -30.07 6.02 -6.74
CA LEU A 118 -30.14 7.12 -7.69
C LEU A 118 -30.26 8.48 -6.98
N LEU A 119 -31.16 8.59 -5.99
CA LEU A 119 -31.38 9.83 -5.25
C LEU A 119 -30.16 10.25 -4.43
N LEU A 120 -29.47 9.31 -3.80
CA LEU A 120 -28.24 9.58 -3.04
C LEU A 120 -27.05 9.95 -3.96
N VAL A 121 -26.94 9.32 -5.14
CA VAL A 121 -25.95 9.72 -6.15
C VAL A 121 -26.26 11.12 -6.68
N ALA A 122 -27.53 11.41 -6.98
CA ALA A 122 -27.97 12.73 -7.43
C ALA A 122 -27.71 13.81 -6.35
N ARG A 123 -27.98 13.48 -5.08
CA ARG A 123 -27.66 14.32 -3.93
C ARG A 123 -26.18 14.69 -3.92
N ARG A 124 -25.28 13.72 -4.05
CA ARG A 124 -23.85 13.97 -4.03
C ARG A 124 -23.37 14.74 -5.26
N ALA A 125 -23.96 14.50 -6.43
CA ALA A 125 -23.68 15.27 -7.64
C ALA A 125 -24.05 16.76 -7.45
N CYS A 126 -25.19 17.04 -6.81
CA CYS A 126 -25.60 18.40 -6.48
C CYS A 126 -24.68 19.05 -5.43
N GLU A 127 -24.29 18.32 -4.37
CA GLU A 127 -23.30 18.80 -3.38
C GLU A 127 -21.97 19.15 -4.03
N TRP A 128 -21.50 18.31 -4.96
CA TRP A 128 -20.23 18.49 -5.65
C TRP A 128 -20.25 19.70 -6.60
N LEU A 129 -21.37 20.01 -7.24
CA LEU A 129 -21.49 21.25 -7.99
C LEU A 129 -21.61 22.47 -7.06
N ALA A 130 -22.43 22.36 -6.00
CA ALA A 130 -22.65 23.41 -5.00
C ALA A 130 -21.36 23.86 -4.30
N GLU A 131 -20.40 22.95 -4.10
CA GLU A 131 -19.07 23.28 -3.54
C GLU A 131 -18.39 24.44 -4.28
N VAL A 132 -18.38 24.44 -5.62
CA VAL A 132 -17.71 25.48 -6.42
C VAL A 132 -18.38 26.85 -6.21
N PHE A 133 -19.71 26.86 -6.21
CA PHE A 133 -20.50 28.07 -6.00
C PHE A 133 -20.34 28.63 -4.58
N LEU A 134 -20.34 27.78 -3.55
CA LEU A 134 -20.12 28.19 -2.17
C LEU A 134 -18.72 28.80 -1.97
N CYS A 135 -17.69 28.25 -2.62
CA CYS A 135 -16.33 28.81 -2.55
C CYS A 135 -16.25 30.20 -3.20
N GLU A 136 -16.95 30.42 -4.32
CA GLU A 136 -17.00 31.74 -4.95
C GLU A 136 -17.80 32.76 -4.13
N GLN A 137 -18.88 32.31 -3.47
CA GLN A 137 -19.63 33.16 -2.53
C GLN A 137 -18.80 33.52 -1.29
N GLU A 138 -17.95 32.62 -0.80
CA GLU A 138 -16.97 32.87 0.26
C GLU A 138 -15.94 33.90 -0.20
N TYR A 139 -15.41 33.77 -1.42
CA TYR A 139 -14.49 34.74 -2.03
C TYR A 139 -15.09 36.15 -2.16
N GLU A 140 -16.37 36.24 -2.52
CA GLU A 140 -17.10 37.50 -2.65
C GLU A 140 -17.78 37.99 -1.35
N ASN A 141 -17.58 37.31 -0.22
CA ASN A 141 -18.17 37.62 1.08
C ASN A 141 -19.73 37.75 1.09
N ARG A 142 -20.44 36.91 0.32
CA ARG A 142 -21.92 36.95 0.26
C ARG A 142 -22.59 36.16 1.38
N PHE A 143 -22.63 36.76 2.57
CA PHE A 143 -23.14 36.16 3.80
C PHE A 143 -24.56 35.57 3.72
N GLN A 144 -25.51 36.34 3.17
CA GLN A 144 -26.93 35.98 3.20
C GLN A 144 -27.23 34.69 2.42
N GLN A 145 -26.49 34.43 1.35
CA GLN A 145 -26.64 33.23 0.52
C GLN A 145 -26.11 31.98 1.24
N ALA A 146 -24.94 32.09 1.88
CA ALA A 146 -24.36 31.02 2.68
C ALA A 146 -25.25 30.64 3.88
N PHE A 147 -25.81 31.64 4.59
CA PHE A 147 -26.72 31.38 5.72
C PHE A 147 -28.02 30.68 5.28
N ARG A 148 -28.64 31.10 4.18
CA ARG A 148 -29.83 30.42 3.63
C ARG A 148 -29.52 28.99 3.20
N SER A 149 -28.36 28.75 2.61
CA SER A 149 -27.89 27.41 2.27
C SER A 149 -27.73 26.54 3.52
N PHE A 150 -27.08 27.05 4.57
CA PHE A 150 -26.94 26.34 5.85
C PHE A 150 -28.29 25.92 6.46
N VAL A 151 -29.23 26.87 6.58
CA VAL A 151 -30.55 26.61 7.19
C VAL A 151 -31.35 25.61 6.36
N THR A 152 -31.39 25.78 5.03
CA THR A 152 -32.15 24.87 4.16
C THR A 152 -31.59 23.45 4.16
N GLN A 153 -30.26 23.29 4.14
CA GLN A 153 -29.64 21.97 4.24
C GLN A 153 -29.91 21.29 5.59
N GLY A 154 -29.85 22.03 6.69
CA GLY A 154 -30.15 21.51 8.02
C GLY A 154 -31.61 21.05 8.16
N LEU A 155 -32.56 21.88 7.73
CA LEU A 155 -34.00 21.56 7.80
C LEU A 155 -34.36 20.38 6.90
N CYS A 156 -33.92 20.38 5.64
CA CYS A 156 -34.20 19.27 4.73
C CYS A 156 -33.54 17.97 5.20
N GLY A 157 -32.32 18.03 5.74
CA GLY A 157 -31.65 16.86 6.31
C GLY A 157 -32.39 16.29 7.52
N LEU A 158 -32.90 17.15 8.41
CA LEU A 158 -33.72 16.74 9.55
C LEU A 158 -35.05 16.11 9.10
N LEU A 159 -35.71 16.68 8.09
CA LEU A 159 -36.93 16.11 7.51
C LEU A 159 -36.70 14.72 6.88
N VAL A 160 -35.58 14.53 6.18
CA VAL A 160 -35.19 13.20 5.66
C VAL A 160 -34.98 12.24 6.82
N LEU A 161 -34.26 12.65 7.86
CA LEU A 161 -33.98 11.80 9.01
C LEU A 161 -35.27 11.35 9.72
N VAL A 162 -36.19 12.27 9.98
CA VAL A 162 -37.49 11.97 10.61
C VAL A 162 -38.32 11.06 9.69
N SER A 163 -38.50 11.42 8.42
CA SER A 163 -39.33 10.64 7.50
C SER A 163 -38.83 9.20 7.31
N LEU A 164 -37.52 8.99 7.21
CA LEU A 164 -36.93 7.65 7.09
C LEU A 164 -36.93 6.86 8.40
N SER A 165 -36.77 7.53 9.55
CA SER A 165 -36.80 6.84 10.86
C SER A 165 -38.20 6.31 11.20
N PHE A 166 -39.25 7.03 10.79
CA PHE A 166 -40.65 6.65 10.98
C PHE A 166 -41.27 5.90 9.77
N GLU A 167 -40.46 5.52 8.78
CA GLU A 167 -40.90 4.78 7.58
C GLU A 167 -42.10 5.43 6.85
N MET A 168 -42.15 6.77 6.81
CA MET A 168 -43.25 7.49 6.17
C MET A 168 -43.25 7.23 4.67
N THR A 169 -44.44 7.04 4.08
CA THR A 169 -44.62 6.84 2.62
C THR A 169 -44.05 7.98 1.76
N ILE A 170 -43.93 9.17 2.35
CA ILE A 170 -43.40 10.39 1.70
C ILE A 170 -41.85 10.39 1.70
N GLY A 171 -41.18 9.44 2.37
CA GLY A 171 -39.72 9.45 2.58
C GLY A 171 -38.91 9.61 1.30
N TYR A 172 -39.27 8.94 0.19
CA TYR A 172 -38.58 9.09 -1.09
C TYR A 172 -38.76 10.47 -1.73
N TRP A 173 -39.92 11.11 -1.55
CA TRP A 173 -40.17 12.47 -2.04
C TRP A 173 -39.36 13.49 -1.24
N VAL A 174 -39.32 13.34 0.09
CA VAL A 174 -38.47 14.18 0.95
C VAL A 174 -37.00 14.01 0.58
N LEU A 175 -36.56 12.78 0.30
CA LEU A 175 -35.20 12.49 -0.16
C LEU A 175 -34.89 13.14 -1.52
N ALA A 176 -35.84 13.14 -2.46
CA ALA A 176 -35.68 13.79 -3.75
C ALA A 176 -35.55 15.31 -3.64
N ILE A 177 -36.37 15.95 -2.79
CA ILE A 177 -36.26 17.38 -2.51
C ILE A 177 -34.90 17.68 -1.86
N TRP A 178 -34.50 16.87 -0.88
CA TRP A 178 -33.19 17.02 -0.25
C TRP A 178 -32.04 16.80 -1.23
N ALA A 179 -32.15 15.89 -2.20
CA ALA A 179 -31.12 15.63 -3.20
C ALA A 179 -30.76 16.90 -4.01
N VAL A 180 -31.76 17.69 -4.40
CA VAL A 180 -31.57 18.90 -5.23
C VAL A 180 -31.28 20.16 -4.40
N SER A 181 -31.64 20.15 -3.12
CA SER A 181 -31.52 21.32 -2.22
C SER A 181 -30.15 22.04 -2.20
N PRO A 182 -28.96 21.41 -2.41
CA PRO A 182 -27.68 22.13 -2.40
C PRO A 182 -27.58 23.25 -3.43
N LEU A 183 -28.34 23.13 -4.52
CA LEU A 183 -28.27 24.04 -5.65
C LEU A 183 -29.20 25.26 -5.52
N CYS A 184 -30.27 25.16 -4.70
CA CYS A 184 -31.35 26.15 -4.64
C CYS A 184 -30.88 27.59 -4.35
N TRP A 185 -29.86 27.76 -3.51
CA TRP A 185 -29.35 29.08 -3.11
C TRP A 185 -27.93 29.38 -3.62
N CYS A 186 -27.33 28.43 -4.33
CA CYS A 186 -25.93 28.48 -4.73
C CYS A 186 -25.75 28.84 -6.21
N ILE A 187 -26.69 28.44 -7.09
CA ILE A 187 -26.54 28.61 -8.55
C ILE A 187 -26.39 30.08 -8.97
N ARG A 188 -25.40 30.33 -9.82
CA ARG A 188 -25.22 31.60 -10.53
C ARG A 188 -25.20 31.38 -12.04
N PRO A 189 -26.18 31.90 -12.80
CA PRO A 189 -26.20 31.77 -14.26
C PRO A 189 -24.98 32.40 -14.96
N SER A 190 -24.41 33.47 -14.36
CA SER A 190 -23.22 34.15 -14.89
C SER A 190 -21.98 33.25 -14.93
N MET A 191 -21.81 32.36 -13.94
CA MET A 191 -20.68 31.41 -13.92
C MET A 191 -20.83 30.32 -14.98
N PHE A 192 -22.05 29.82 -15.20
CA PHE A 192 -22.30 28.84 -16.26
C PHE A 192 -21.99 29.45 -17.63
N THR A 193 -22.45 30.68 -17.88
CA THR A 193 -22.15 31.37 -19.14
C THR A 193 -20.65 31.64 -19.30
N ALA A 194 -19.93 32.01 -18.24
CA ALA A 194 -18.47 32.14 -18.27
C ALA A 194 -17.76 30.80 -18.56
N ALA A 195 -18.18 29.71 -17.92
CA ALA A 195 -17.59 28.37 -18.06
C ALA A 195 -17.67 27.83 -19.50
N PHE A 196 -18.78 28.09 -20.20
CA PHE A 196 -18.96 27.63 -21.58
C PHE A 196 -18.42 28.60 -22.64
N LYS A 197 -18.27 29.89 -22.33
CA LYS A 197 -17.72 30.90 -23.25
C LYS A 197 -16.19 31.01 -23.24
N SER A 198 -15.51 30.66 -22.14
CA SER A 198 -14.05 30.77 -22.03
C SER A 198 -13.32 29.82 -23.01
N PRO A 199 -12.32 30.28 -23.78
CA PRO A 199 -11.52 29.42 -24.65
C PRO A 199 -10.69 28.42 -23.83
N LEU A 200 -10.53 27.21 -24.36
CA LEU A 200 -9.74 26.14 -23.75
C LEU A 200 -8.26 26.54 -23.67
N TYR A 201 -7.79 27.05 -22.54
CA TYR A 201 -6.36 27.06 -22.20
C TYR A 201 -5.91 25.60 -21.98
N LYS A 202 -5.56 24.92 -23.07
CA LYS A 202 -5.81 23.48 -23.24
C LYS A 202 -4.85 22.50 -22.54
N GLU A 203 -3.77 22.93 -21.89
CA GLU A 203 -2.81 21.94 -21.31
C GLU A 203 -2.16 22.29 -19.96
N ARG A 204 -2.18 23.56 -19.53
CA ARG A 204 -1.46 23.95 -18.30
C ARG A 204 -2.25 23.65 -17.03
N SER A 205 -3.58 23.86 -17.02
CA SER A 205 -4.43 23.70 -15.83
C SER A 205 -4.58 22.24 -15.37
N LEU A 206 -4.78 21.29 -16.30
CA LEU A 206 -4.85 19.86 -15.98
C LEU A 206 -3.56 19.34 -15.34
N LYS A 207 -2.39 19.81 -15.79
CA LYS A 207 -1.09 19.46 -15.21
C LYS A 207 -0.94 19.94 -13.75
N PHE A 208 -1.61 21.03 -13.37
CA PHE A 208 -1.63 21.51 -11.98
C PHE A 208 -2.58 20.70 -11.08
N LEU A 209 -3.69 20.19 -11.61
CA LEU A 209 -4.66 19.39 -10.83
C LEU A 209 -4.26 17.91 -10.70
N LEU A 210 -3.55 17.35 -11.69
CA LEU A 210 -3.21 15.93 -11.77
C LEU A 210 -2.51 15.34 -10.52
N PRO A 211 -1.54 16.02 -9.89
CA PRO A 211 -0.87 15.49 -8.70
C PRO A 211 -1.83 15.34 -7.51
N HIS A 212 -2.77 16.27 -7.35
CA HIS A 212 -3.73 16.27 -6.25
C HIS A 212 -4.79 15.19 -6.41
N PHE A 213 -5.20 14.86 -7.64
CA PHE A 213 -6.15 13.78 -7.92
C PHE A 213 -5.67 12.42 -7.44
N GLY A 214 -4.36 12.15 -7.47
CA GLY A 214 -3.83 10.86 -7.03
C GLY A 214 -4.09 10.58 -5.55
N SER A 215 -3.76 11.53 -4.67
CA SER A 215 -3.92 11.37 -3.21
C SER A 215 -5.39 11.31 -2.83
N THR A 216 -6.24 12.19 -3.40
CA THR A 216 -7.68 12.17 -3.16
C THR A 216 -8.34 10.90 -3.69
N ALA A 217 -7.87 10.37 -4.83
CA ALA A 217 -8.35 9.11 -5.38
C ALA A 217 -8.07 7.92 -4.48
N VAL A 218 -6.83 7.82 -3.98
CA VAL A 218 -6.45 6.74 -3.08
C VAL A 218 -7.28 6.78 -1.80
N ILE A 219 -7.41 7.96 -1.16
CA ILE A 219 -8.25 8.11 0.03
C ILE A 219 -9.70 7.73 -0.26
N GLY A 220 -10.29 8.24 -1.34
CA GLY A 220 -11.68 7.98 -1.70
C GLY A 220 -11.95 6.49 -1.96
N VAL A 221 -11.14 5.86 -2.82
CA VAL A 221 -11.25 4.44 -3.15
C VAL A 221 -11.06 3.58 -1.89
N SER A 222 -10.07 3.89 -1.06
CA SER A 222 -9.84 3.15 0.18
C SER A 222 -10.98 3.26 1.19
N VAL A 223 -11.64 4.43 1.31
CA VAL A 223 -12.84 4.58 2.16
C VAL A 223 -13.99 3.73 1.63
N TYR A 224 -14.21 3.69 0.31
CA TYR A 224 -15.24 2.83 -0.28
C TYR A 224 -14.95 1.36 0.00
N VAL A 225 -13.72 0.92 -0.30
CA VAL A 225 -13.28 -0.45 -0.07
C VAL A 225 -13.40 -0.81 1.40
N PHE A 226 -12.92 0.04 2.32
CA PHE A 226 -13.05 -0.13 3.76
C PHE A 226 -14.51 -0.41 4.19
N ARG A 227 -15.47 0.39 3.69
CA ARG A 227 -16.89 0.19 4.00
C ARG A 227 -17.42 -1.10 3.41
N LEU A 228 -17.09 -1.38 2.16
CA LEU A 228 -17.49 -2.61 1.47
C LEU A 228 -17.00 -3.86 2.23
N PHE A 229 -15.76 -3.85 2.74
CA PHE A 229 -15.22 -4.93 3.56
C PHE A 229 -16.03 -5.17 4.83
N ILE A 230 -16.37 -4.11 5.56
CA ILE A 230 -17.13 -4.26 6.80
C ILE A 230 -18.54 -4.79 6.51
N VAL A 231 -19.21 -4.32 5.46
CA VAL A 231 -20.53 -4.82 5.05
C VAL A 231 -20.48 -6.29 4.64
N LEU A 232 -19.48 -6.68 3.86
CA LEU A 232 -19.36 -8.07 3.38
C LEU A 232 -18.96 -9.05 4.49
N LEU A 233 -18.15 -8.64 5.47
CA LEU A 233 -17.67 -9.51 6.54
C LEU A 233 -18.62 -9.55 7.75
N ALA A 234 -19.00 -8.38 8.28
CA ALA A 234 -19.78 -8.28 9.51
C ALA A 234 -21.30 -8.19 9.29
N GLY A 235 -21.74 -8.08 8.03
CA GLY A 235 -23.15 -7.90 7.68
C GLY A 235 -23.62 -6.45 7.82
N ARG A 236 -24.80 -6.16 7.25
CA ARG A 236 -25.32 -4.78 7.11
C ARG A 236 -25.63 -4.11 8.45
N GLN A 237 -26.22 -4.84 9.40
CA GLN A 237 -26.60 -4.29 10.69
C GLN A 237 -25.37 -3.80 11.48
N VAL A 238 -24.37 -4.67 11.67
CA VAL A 238 -23.13 -4.31 12.37
C VAL A 238 -22.35 -3.23 11.60
N ALA A 239 -22.33 -3.30 10.27
CA ALA A 239 -21.66 -2.30 9.46
C ALA A 239 -22.26 -0.90 9.60
N GLY A 240 -23.59 -0.78 9.64
CA GLY A 240 -24.27 0.50 9.80
C GLY A 240 -23.98 1.18 11.14
N ASP A 241 -23.95 0.38 12.22
CA ASP A 241 -23.56 0.85 13.55
C ASP A 241 -22.09 1.26 13.61
N LEU A 242 -21.18 0.47 13.02
CA LEU A 242 -19.76 0.81 12.92
C LEU A 242 -19.54 2.09 12.08
N PHE A 243 -20.22 2.27 10.96
CA PHE A 243 -20.08 3.47 10.13
C PHE A 243 -20.51 4.72 10.87
N SER A 244 -21.59 4.63 11.64
CA SER A 244 -22.12 5.72 12.44
C SER A 244 -21.18 6.06 13.59
N ALA A 245 -20.67 5.04 14.29
CA ALA A 245 -19.65 5.21 15.33
C ALA A 245 -18.37 5.87 14.78
N PHE A 246 -17.86 5.40 13.63
CA PHE A 246 -16.69 5.98 12.98
C PHE A 246 -16.93 7.42 12.48
N ALA A 247 -18.14 7.74 12.06
CA ALA A 247 -18.50 9.09 11.63
C ALA A 247 -18.52 10.07 12.80
N ILE A 248 -18.99 9.66 13.99
CA ILE A 248 -19.01 10.50 15.21
C ILE A 248 -17.61 11.01 15.55
N GLY A 249 -16.61 10.13 15.65
CA GLY A 249 -15.22 10.57 15.87
C GLY A 249 -14.57 11.20 14.64
N GLY A 250 -14.96 10.73 13.44
CA GLY A 250 -14.40 11.19 12.17
C GLY A 250 -14.74 12.63 11.79
N ILE A 251 -15.86 13.16 12.26
CA ILE A 251 -16.24 14.57 12.05
C ILE A 251 -15.14 15.50 12.57
N LEU A 252 -14.54 15.24 13.73
CA LEU A 252 -13.49 16.11 14.29
C LEU A 252 -12.29 16.24 13.34
N GLY A 253 -11.79 15.12 12.82
CA GLY A 253 -10.69 15.10 11.87
C GLY A 253 -11.04 15.74 10.51
N ALA A 254 -12.25 15.48 10.01
CA ALA A 254 -12.73 16.01 8.74
C ALA A 254 -12.96 17.53 8.78
N VAL A 255 -13.56 18.03 9.86
CA VAL A 255 -13.74 19.47 10.12
C VAL A 255 -12.39 20.17 10.21
N PHE A 256 -11.44 19.57 10.90
CA PHE A 256 -10.09 20.12 10.95
C PHE A 256 -9.44 20.15 9.56
N SER A 257 -9.48 19.05 8.80
CA SER A 257 -8.81 18.96 7.49
C SER A 257 -9.44 19.88 6.43
N GLN A 258 -10.77 19.99 6.40
CA GLN A 258 -11.51 20.66 5.33
C GLN A 258 -11.93 22.10 5.65
N ALA A 259 -12.04 22.46 6.93
CA ALA A 259 -12.49 23.79 7.35
C ALA A 259 -11.43 24.57 8.14
N LEU A 260 -10.98 24.05 9.29
CA LEU A 260 -10.14 24.83 10.21
C LEU A 260 -8.66 24.87 9.80
N GLY A 261 -8.15 23.79 9.25
CA GLY A 261 -6.74 23.56 8.93
C GLY A 261 -6.16 24.50 7.88
N PRO A 262 -6.83 24.71 6.73
CA PRO A 262 -6.39 25.69 5.73
C PRO A 262 -6.31 27.13 6.30
N THR A 263 -7.29 27.52 7.11
CA THR A 263 -7.33 28.83 7.78
C THR A 263 -6.20 28.99 8.81
N LEU A 264 -5.93 27.93 9.58
CA LEU A 264 -4.82 27.83 10.52
C LEU A 264 -3.47 28.08 9.86
N ALA A 265 -3.24 27.40 8.75
CA ALA A 265 -2.02 27.52 7.99
C ALA A 265 -1.81 28.92 7.39
N TYR A 266 -2.87 29.49 6.82
CA TYR A 266 -2.85 30.85 6.31
C TYR A 266 -2.50 31.88 7.40
N SER A 267 -3.04 31.69 8.62
CA SER A 267 -2.76 32.56 9.77
C SER A 267 -1.32 32.42 10.32
N GLN A 268 -0.67 31.27 10.14
CA GLN A 268 0.72 31.02 10.58
C GLN A 268 1.74 31.83 9.77
N GLU A 269 1.46 32.12 8.50
CA GLU A 269 2.32 32.97 7.66
C GLU A 269 2.19 34.45 8.00
N HIS A 270 1.01 34.90 8.47
CA HIS A 270 0.69 36.32 8.66
C HIS A 270 0.73 36.80 10.13
N SER A 271 0.54 35.92 11.13
CA SER A 271 0.58 36.32 12.55
C SER A 271 1.12 35.23 13.49
N ARG A 272 2.22 35.55 14.18
CA ARG A 272 2.92 34.65 15.12
C ARG A 272 2.19 34.44 16.45
N ASN A 273 1.25 35.32 16.81
CA ASN A 273 0.50 35.24 18.08
C ASN A 273 -0.82 34.48 17.92
N THR A 274 -1.56 34.73 16.83
CA THR A 274 -2.81 34.01 16.49
C THR A 274 -2.57 32.51 16.29
N SER A 275 -1.44 32.14 15.69
CA SER A 275 -1.04 30.75 15.49
C SER A 275 -0.78 29.96 16.78
N ARG A 276 -0.25 30.60 17.84
CA ARG A 276 -0.05 29.95 19.14
C ARG A 276 -1.37 29.65 19.84
N ILE A 277 -2.30 30.59 19.79
CA ILE A 277 -3.62 30.45 20.43
C ILE A 277 -4.39 29.30 19.76
N LEU A 278 -4.42 29.29 18.42
CA LEU A 278 -5.17 28.28 17.67
C LEU A 278 -4.53 26.89 17.78
N SER A 279 -3.19 26.79 17.85
CA SER A 279 -2.51 25.52 18.14
C SER A 279 -2.81 24.97 19.54
N ARG A 280 -2.94 25.84 20.55
CA ARG A 280 -3.38 25.43 21.90
C ARG A 280 -4.82 24.90 21.88
N LEU A 281 -5.73 25.57 21.18
CA LEU A 281 -7.11 25.11 21.02
C LEU A 281 -7.20 23.74 20.35
N VAL A 282 -6.40 23.51 19.30
CA VAL A 282 -6.33 22.21 18.63
C VAL A 282 -5.84 21.12 19.60
N ASN A 283 -4.76 21.37 20.34
CA ASN A 283 -4.25 20.40 21.31
C ASN A 283 -5.26 20.13 22.45
N LEU A 284 -6.01 21.15 22.88
CA LEU A 284 -7.07 21.01 23.88
C LEU A 284 -8.23 20.16 23.35
N LEU A 285 -8.66 20.38 22.10
CA LEU A 285 -9.69 19.56 21.44
C LEU A 285 -9.23 18.10 21.30
N VAL A 286 -7.97 17.87 20.94
CA VAL A 286 -7.38 16.52 20.90
C VAL A 286 -7.43 15.86 22.27
N CYS A 287 -6.98 16.55 23.32
CA CYS A 287 -7.01 16.04 24.69
C CYS A 287 -8.43 15.74 25.16
N PHE A 288 -9.38 16.64 24.89
CA PHE A 288 -10.79 16.45 25.20
C PHE A 288 -11.37 15.22 24.51
N SER A 289 -11.14 15.04 23.21
CA SER A 289 -11.63 13.88 22.46
C SER A 289 -11.06 12.55 22.98
N LEU A 290 -9.78 12.53 23.41
CA LEU A 290 -9.15 11.36 24.01
C LEU A 290 -9.78 11.01 25.37
N VAL A 291 -9.97 12.01 26.23
CA VAL A 291 -10.58 11.81 27.55
C VAL A 291 -12.02 11.34 27.42
N VAL A 292 -12.84 11.98 26.58
CA VAL A 292 -14.23 11.56 26.36
C VAL A 292 -14.29 10.16 25.77
N GLY A 293 -13.44 9.84 24.79
CA GLY A 293 -13.38 8.50 24.22
C GLY A 293 -13.00 7.43 25.24
N LEU A 294 -12.01 7.70 26.10
CA LEU A 294 -11.59 6.80 27.17
C LEU A 294 -12.69 6.63 28.23
N LEU A 295 -13.40 7.70 28.58
CA LEU A 295 -14.56 7.63 29.47
C LEU A 295 -15.65 6.75 28.87
N VAL A 296 -16.04 6.94 27.60
CA VAL A 296 -17.07 6.11 26.93
C VAL A 296 -16.69 4.62 26.95
N VAL A 297 -15.43 4.28 26.63
CA VAL A 297 -14.96 2.88 26.72
C VAL A 297 -15.00 2.37 28.16
N GLY A 298 -14.56 3.18 29.13
CA GLY A 298 -14.60 2.82 30.55
C GLY A 298 -16.01 2.58 31.08
N PHE A 299 -16.96 3.46 30.72
CA PHE A 299 -18.38 3.31 31.04
C PHE A 299 -18.96 2.03 30.41
N ALA A 300 -18.59 1.72 29.16
CA ALA A 300 -19.04 0.51 28.49
C ALA A 300 -18.52 -0.79 29.13
N LEU A 301 -17.31 -0.77 29.70
CA LEU A 301 -16.73 -1.91 30.40
C LEU A 301 -17.27 -2.09 31.82
N LEU A 302 -17.43 -0.99 32.57
CA LEU A 302 -17.77 -1.04 33.99
C LEU A 302 -19.29 -1.12 34.26
N TRP A 303 -20.12 -0.52 33.40
CA TRP A 303 -21.58 -0.47 33.59
C TRP A 303 -22.36 -0.76 32.30
N PRO A 304 -22.27 -1.99 31.75
CA PRO A 304 -22.96 -2.34 30.51
C PRO A 304 -24.48 -2.18 30.60
N GLY A 305 -25.06 -2.38 31.79
CA GLY A 305 -26.49 -2.26 32.06
C GLY A 305 -27.08 -0.87 31.76
N MET A 306 -26.33 0.21 32.00
CA MET A 306 -26.83 1.58 31.76
C MET A 306 -26.89 1.94 30.28
N LEU A 307 -26.00 1.38 29.46
CA LEU A 307 -25.92 1.68 28.03
C LEU A 307 -26.93 0.89 27.19
N LEU A 308 -27.40 -0.25 27.72
CA LEU A 308 -28.47 -1.04 27.11
C LEU A 308 -29.80 -0.29 27.02
N TRP A 309 -30.03 0.71 27.89
CA TRP A 309 -31.21 1.59 27.80
C TRP A 309 -31.29 2.35 26.47
N ALA A 310 -30.14 2.60 25.82
CA ALA A 310 -30.10 3.24 24.50
C ALA A 310 -30.49 2.30 23.34
N GLY A 311 -30.81 1.03 23.61
CA GLY A 311 -31.18 0.05 22.58
C GLY A 311 -30.03 -0.31 21.64
N LYS A 312 -28.78 -0.14 22.09
CA LYS A 312 -27.57 -0.35 21.29
C LYS A 312 -26.64 -1.39 21.89
N ASP A 313 -26.02 -2.19 21.02
CA ASP A 313 -25.04 -3.19 21.40
C ASP A 313 -23.76 -2.56 21.97
N LEU A 314 -23.08 -3.29 22.85
CA LEU A 314 -21.81 -2.86 23.45
C LEU A 314 -20.72 -2.56 22.39
N LEU A 315 -20.75 -3.27 21.26
CA LEU A 315 -19.84 -3.05 20.14
C LEU A 315 -19.94 -1.62 19.58
N PHE A 316 -21.15 -1.05 19.50
CA PHE A 316 -21.36 0.32 19.05
C PHE A 316 -20.67 1.32 19.99
N TRP A 317 -20.83 1.14 21.30
CA TRP A 317 -20.23 2.03 22.31
C TRP A 317 -18.71 1.94 22.36
N TYR A 318 -18.15 0.73 22.22
CA TYR A 318 -16.69 0.57 22.03
C TYR A 318 -16.22 1.30 20.78
N ALA A 319 -16.92 1.15 19.66
CA ALA A 319 -16.57 1.81 18.42
C ALA A 319 -16.67 3.35 18.52
N VAL A 320 -17.66 3.89 19.23
CA VAL A 320 -17.77 5.34 19.50
C VAL A 320 -16.58 5.83 20.33
N GLY A 321 -16.27 5.12 21.43
CA GLY A 321 -15.16 5.51 22.31
C GLY A 321 -13.80 5.47 21.61
N PHE A 322 -13.48 4.38 20.90
CA PHE A 322 -12.27 4.28 20.07
C PHE A 322 -12.28 5.27 18.91
N SER A 323 -13.43 5.55 18.29
CA SER A 323 -13.53 6.53 17.21
C SER A 323 -13.25 7.95 17.70
N LEU A 324 -13.75 8.34 18.88
CA LEU A 324 -13.48 9.65 19.48
C LEU A 324 -11.99 9.83 19.81
N MET A 325 -11.36 8.80 20.38
CA MET A 325 -9.91 8.79 20.57
C MET A 325 -9.17 8.93 19.23
N GLY A 326 -9.61 8.18 18.21
CA GLY A 326 -9.08 8.25 16.86
C GLY A 326 -9.26 9.63 16.22
N GLY A 327 -10.38 10.31 16.49
CA GLY A 327 -10.67 11.66 15.99
C GLY A 327 -9.62 12.67 16.44
N GLY A 328 -9.25 12.65 17.72
CA GLY A 328 -8.17 13.48 18.26
C GLY A 328 -6.81 13.19 17.61
N VAL A 329 -6.44 11.91 17.51
CA VAL A 329 -5.20 11.49 16.85
C VAL A 329 -5.19 11.90 15.38
N MET A 330 -6.32 11.77 14.68
CA MET A 330 -6.48 12.13 13.29
C MET A 330 -6.33 13.65 13.08
N VAL A 331 -6.86 14.48 13.97
CA VAL A 331 -6.61 15.94 13.93
C VAL A 331 -5.12 16.24 13.95
N LYS A 332 -4.34 15.55 14.80
CA LYS A 332 -2.88 15.72 14.85
C LYS A 332 -2.18 15.23 13.58
N ALA A 333 -2.65 14.12 13.02
CA ALA A 333 -2.16 13.58 11.76
C ALA A 333 -2.42 14.58 10.61
N GLN A 334 -3.63 15.11 10.51
CA GLN A 334 -4.02 16.11 9.52
C GLN A 334 -3.25 17.43 9.68
N GLU A 335 -2.95 17.86 10.90
CA GLU A 335 -2.07 19.02 11.15
C GLU A 335 -0.68 18.79 10.54
N THR A 336 -0.12 17.60 10.76
CA THR A 336 1.20 17.24 10.21
C THR A 336 1.15 17.18 8.68
N ARG A 337 0.10 16.58 8.11
CA ARG A 337 -0.15 16.56 6.65
C ARG A 337 -0.22 17.95 6.04
N LEU A 338 -0.94 18.89 6.66
CA LEU A 338 -1.05 20.27 6.17
C LEU A 338 0.31 20.97 6.16
N ARG A 339 1.10 20.81 7.22
CA ARG A 339 2.46 21.36 7.30
C ARG A 339 3.40 20.79 6.23
N LEU A 340 3.21 19.53 5.83
CA LEU A 340 3.97 18.91 4.72
C LEU A 340 3.59 19.51 3.37
N LEU A 341 2.29 19.71 3.13
CA LEU A 341 1.78 20.30 1.88
C LEU A 341 2.21 21.77 1.71
N GLN A 342 2.36 22.51 2.81
CA GLN A 342 2.69 23.94 2.83
C GLN A 342 4.17 24.24 3.08
N GLY A 343 4.99 23.21 3.33
CA GLY A 343 6.42 23.39 3.56
C GLY A 343 7.14 24.00 2.35
N ARG A 344 8.26 24.72 2.62
CA ARG A 344 9.10 25.39 1.60
C ARG A 344 9.53 24.47 0.45
N THR A 345 9.68 23.19 0.72
CA THR A 345 9.73 22.13 -0.30
C THR A 345 8.32 21.61 -0.48
N LYS A 346 7.67 21.90 -1.62
CA LYS A 346 6.34 21.36 -2.00
C LYS A 346 6.34 19.83 -1.84
N GLY A 347 5.99 19.35 -0.66
CA GLY A 347 6.04 17.93 -0.30
C GLY A 347 4.80 17.23 -0.85
N ASP A 348 5.00 16.06 -1.44
CA ASP A 348 3.89 15.22 -1.91
C ASP A 348 3.52 14.22 -0.80
N VAL A 349 2.28 14.28 -0.32
CA VAL A 349 1.76 13.39 0.74
C VAL A 349 1.18 12.09 0.16
N PHE A 350 1.13 11.96 -1.17
CA PHE A 350 0.57 10.81 -1.86
C PHE A 350 1.05 9.46 -1.31
N GLY A 351 2.35 9.31 -1.08
CA GLY A 351 2.91 8.02 -0.66
C GLY A 351 2.53 7.63 0.77
N SER A 352 2.46 8.60 1.71
CA SER A 352 2.03 8.34 3.08
C SER A 352 0.53 8.08 3.16
N ASP A 353 -0.28 8.81 2.39
CA ASP A 353 -1.72 8.56 2.26
C ASP A 353 -1.97 7.14 1.74
N LEU A 354 -1.21 6.69 0.75
CA LEU A 354 -1.35 5.37 0.13
C LEU A 354 -0.97 4.24 1.09
N LEU A 355 0.18 4.34 1.77
CA LEU A 355 0.61 3.31 2.73
C LEU A 355 -0.35 3.14 3.90
N ALA A 356 -0.80 4.26 4.50
CA ALA A 356 -1.74 4.23 5.61
C ALA A 356 -3.05 3.52 5.22
N ASN A 357 -3.57 3.82 4.02
CA ASN A 357 -4.82 3.26 3.54
C ASN A 357 -4.72 1.80 3.10
N ILE A 358 -3.64 1.38 2.44
CA ILE A 358 -3.42 -0.03 2.09
C ILE A 358 -3.35 -0.88 3.36
N LEU A 359 -2.58 -0.44 4.35
CA LEU A 359 -2.42 -1.19 5.60
C LEU A 359 -3.74 -1.24 6.36
N LEU A 360 -4.50 -0.14 6.41
CA LEU A 360 -5.83 -0.13 7.04
C LEU A 360 -6.77 -1.15 6.39
N VAL A 361 -6.92 -1.10 5.07
CA VAL A 361 -7.79 -2.05 4.33
C VAL A 361 -7.29 -3.47 4.53
N GLY A 362 -5.97 -3.67 4.55
CA GLY A 362 -5.33 -4.95 4.80
C GLY A 362 -5.65 -5.51 6.18
N CYS A 363 -5.72 -4.68 7.22
CA CYS A 363 -6.00 -5.10 8.59
C CYS A 363 -7.42 -5.63 8.79
N ILE A 364 -8.42 -5.25 7.98
CA ILE A 364 -9.83 -5.59 8.24
C ILE A 364 -10.06 -7.10 8.27
N PRO A 365 -9.68 -7.88 7.26
CA PRO A 365 -9.94 -9.32 7.28
C PRO A 365 -9.16 -10.04 8.37
N PHE A 366 -7.94 -9.58 8.70
CA PHE A 366 -7.16 -10.17 9.79
C PHE A 366 -7.77 -9.93 11.16
N LEU A 367 -8.25 -8.72 11.42
CA LEU A 367 -8.92 -8.39 12.67
C LEU A 367 -10.20 -9.21 12.80
N TYR A 368 -10.99 -9.27 11.72
CA TYR A 368 -12.23 -10.04 11.68
C TYR A 368 -12.02 -11.54 11.92
N TYR A 369 -11.13 -12.19 11.17
CA TYR A 369 -10.93 -13.64 11.27
C TYR A 369 -9.98 -14.06 12.40
N GLY A 370 -9.03 -13.20 12.80
CA GLY A 370 -8.02 -13.51 13.81
C GLY A 370 -8.45 -13.19 15.25
N VAL A 371 -9.19 -12.10 15.45
CA VAL A 371 -9.61 -11.64 16.79
C VAL A 371 -11.13 -11.69 16.96
N GLY A 372 -11.89 -11.53 15.86
CA GLY A 372 -13.35 -11.55 15.85
C GLY A 372 -13.96 -10.18 15.55
N VAL A 373 -15.29 -10.13 15.45
CA VAL A 373 -16.06 -8.95 15.01
C VAL A 373 -15.84 -7.72 15.91
N SER A 374 -15.67 -7.92 17.22
CA SER A 374 -15.47 -6.85 18.21
C SER A 374 -14.20 -6.03 17.94
N SER A 375 -13.18 -6.63 17.34
CA SER A 375 -11.93 -5.94 17.00
C SER A 375 -12.11 -4.85 15.93
N LEU A 376 -13.18 -4.94 15.12
CA LEU A 376 -13.51 -3.93 14.12
C LEU A 376 -13.77 -2.56 14.74
N ALA A 377 -14.20 -2.49 16.01
CA ALA A 377 -14.42 -1.24 16.73
C ALA A 377 -13.17 -0.34 16.80
N ILE A 378 -11.97 -0.92 16.75
CA ILE A 378 -10.69 -0.20 16.88
C ILE A 378 -10.21 0.37 15.52
N LEU A 379 -10.81 -0.04 14.40
CA LEU A 379 -10.31 0.28 13.05
C LEU A 379 -10.10 1.78 12.79
N TYR A 380 -10.99 2.65 13.28
CA TYR A 380 -10.83 4.10 13.09
C TYR A 380 -9.64 4.66 13.88
N LEU A 381 -9.43 4.21 15.12
CA LEU A 381 -8.26 4.57 15.91
C LEU A 381 -6.97 4.07 15.26
N LEU A 382 -6.97 2.83 14.77
CA LEU A 382 -5.86 2.25 14.04
C LEU A 382 -5.54 3.08 12.77
N SER A 383 -6.56 3.47 12.01
CA SER A 383 -6.40 4.36 10.85
C SER A 383 -5.72 5.68 11.23
N ALA A 384 -6.17 6.33 12.30
CA ALA A 384 -5.58 7.58 12.78
C ALA A 384 -4.11 7.42 13.21
N MET A 385 -3.79 6.34 13.92
CA MET A 385 -2.42 6.03 14.33
C MET A 385 -1.51 5.76 13.13
N LEU A 386 -1.97 4.95 12.16
CA LEU A 386 -1.22 4.67 10.93
C LEU A 386 -0.94 5.96 10.15
N SER A 387 -1.96 6.79 9.92
CA SER A 387 -1.79 8.08 9.24
C SER A 387 -0.77 8.97 9.98
N LEU A 388 -0.85 9.05 11.31
CA LEU A 388 0.09 9.84 12.11
C LEU A 388 1.54 9.34 11.94
N VAL A 389 1.77 8.02 12.05
CA VAL A 389 3.09 7.40 11.89
C VAL A 389 3.66 7.67 10.50
N PHE A 390 2.88 7.50 9.44
CA PHE A 390 3.34 7.73 8.07
C PHE A 390 3.58 9.21 7.75
N TYR A 391 2.76 10.13 8.28
CA TYR A 391 3.03 11.57 8.10
C TYR A 391 4.25 12.04 8.89
N PHE A 392 4.51 11.49 10.08
CA PHE A 392 5.75 11.79 10.79
C PHE A 392 6.97 11.24 10.04
N SER A 393 6.87 10.02 9.51
CA SER A 393 7.92 9.45 8.67
C SER A 393 8.20 10.28 7.41
N GLU A 394 7.18 10.79 6.71
CA GLU A 394 7.38 11.63 5.50
C GLU A 394 8.17 12.91 5.79
N ARG A 395 8.08 13.46 7.01
CA ARG A 395 8.73 14.72 7.39
C ARG A 395 10.27 14.65 7.45
N GLY A 396 10.86 13.46 7.38
CA GLY A 396 12.32 13.27 7.34
C GLY A 396 12.84 11.97 7.94
N GLY A 397 12.00 10.93 8.03
CA GLY A 397 12.26 9.69 8.76
C GLY A 397 12.10 9.85 10.27
N PHE A 398 11.85 8.74 10.99
CA PHE A 398 11.79 8.75 12.47
C PHE A 398 13.10 9.25 13.12
N PHE A 399 14.24 9.01 12.45
CA PHE A 399 15.51 9.59 12.81
C PHE A 399 15.73 10.82 11.92
N TYR A 400 15.70 12.01 12.51
CA TYR A 400 15.92 13.27 11.79
C TYR A 400 17.36 13.30 11.24
N PHE A 401 17.59 12.75 10.03
CA PHE A 401 18.92 12.54 9.41
C PHE A 401 19.67 13.83 9.02
N LYS A 402 19.23 14.99 9.51
CA LYS A 402 19.63 16.29 8.98
C LYS A 402 21.01 16.78 9.42
N SER A 403 21.78 16.02 10.24
CA SER A 403 23.04 16.53 10.81
C SER A 403 24.27 15.64 10.69
N SER A 404 24.19 14.35 10.36
CA SER A 404 25.40 13.53 10.23
C SER A 404 25.28 12.47 9.13
N GLY A 405 26.11 12.57 8.08
CA GLY A 405 26.20 11.58 7.01
C GLY A 405 26.75 10.21 7.46
N LEU A 406 27.17 10.09 8.72
CA LEU A 406 27.59 8.84 9.35
C LEU A 406 26.36 8.00 9.74
N THR A 407 25.33 8.60 10.33
CA THR A 407 24.11 7.88 10.74
C THR A 407 23.39 7.25 9.55
N GLU A 408 23.30 7.96 8.43
CA GLU A 408 22.67 7.45 7.20
C GLU A 408 23.41 6.22 6.62
N ARG A 409 24.75 6.19 6.72
CA ARG A 409 25.57 5.06 6.23
C ARG A 409 25.28 3.78 7.01
N TRP A 410 25.27 3.88 8.34
CA TRP A 410 25.02 2.74 9.21
C TRP A 410 23.59 2.23 9.08
N VAL A 411 22.61 3.12 8.93
CA VAL A 411 21.22 2.70 8.71
C VAL A 411 21.06 1.96 7.38
N LEU A 412 21.64 2.45 6.28
CA LEU A 412 21.59 1.76 4.99
C LEU A 412 22.25 0.38 5.06
N GLN A 413 23.42 0.29 5.68
CA GLN A 413 24.10 -1.00 5.85
C GLN A 413 23.33 -1.94 6.77
N GLY A 414 22.76 -1.44 7.87
CA GLY A 414 21.95 -2.21 8.80
C GLY A 414 20.69 -2.76 8.17
N VAL A 415 19.96 -1.95 7.40
CA VAL A 415 18.77 -2.42 6.67
C VAL A 415 19.15 -3.45 5.63
N ALA A 416 20.19 -3.20 4.82
CA ALA A 416 20.66 -4.20 3.85
C ALA A 416 21.10 -5.50 4.55
N PHE A 417 21.75 -5.40 5.71
CA PHE A 417 22.20 -6.57 6.47
C PHE A 417 21.01 -7.39 6.96
N LEU A 418 20.04 -6.75 7.63
CA LEU A 418 18.86 -7.43 8.16
C LEU A 418 17.95 -7.99 7.06
N LEU A 419 17.97 -7.41 5.85
CA LEU A 419 17.30 -7.98 4.70
C LEU A 419 17.99 -9.27 4.23
N PHE A 420 19.28 -9.21 3.88
CA PHE A 420 19.97 -10.34 3.26
C PHE A 420 20.45 -11.42 4.23
N PHE A 421 20.36 -11.20 5.54
CA PHE A 421 20.73 -12.19 6.54
C PHE A 421 19.61 -13.26 6.65
N PRO A 422 19.89 -14.55 6.39
CA PRO A 422 18.87 -15.61 6.27
C PRO A 422 18.43 -16.15 7.65
N LEU A 423 18.02 -15.27 8.55
CA LEU A 423 17.53 -15.64 9.88
C LEU A 423 16.00 -15.72 9.89
N PHE A 424 15.46 -16.75 10.53
CA PHE A 424 14.03 -17.03 10.59
C PHE A 424 13.57 -17.24 12.05
N PHE A 425 12.38 -16.74 12.37
CA PHE A 425 11.73 -16.89 13.68
C PHE A 425 10.39 -17.59 13.54
N GLN A 426 9.96 -18.30 14.57
CA GLN A 426 8.62 -18.91 14.64
C GLN A 426 7.72 -18.11 15.58
N LEU A 427 6.44 -17.96 15.23
CA LEU A 427 5.47 -17.24 16.06
C LEU A 427 5.18 -17.98 17.38
N SER A 428 5.33 -19.30 17.40
CA SER A 428 5.30 -20.13 18.62
C SER A 428 6.45 -19.82 19.60
N GLY A 429 7.43 -19.02 19.19
CA GLY A 429 8.60 -18.63 19.98
C GLY A 429 9.90 -19.25 19.48
N GLY A 430 10.99 -18.50 19.60
CA GLY A 430 12.34 -18.97 19.31
C GLY A 430 12.87 -18.70 17.88
N ILE A 431 14.17 -18.90 17.72
CA ILE A 431 14.86 -18.92 16.43
C ILE A 431 14.59 -20.29 15.79
N TYR A 432 14.28 -20.32 14.49
CA TYR A 432 14.12 -21.56 13.76
C TYR A 432 15.43 -22.37 13.79
N GLN A 433 15.39 -23.59 14.35
CA GLN A 433 16.58 -24.43 14.53
C GLN A 433 16.84 -25.40 13.37
N GLY A 434 15.98 -25.41 12.34
CA GLY A 434 16.15 -26.26 11.16
C GLY A 434 15.56 -27.65 11.31
N GLY A 435 15.02 -28.16 10.20
CA GLY A 435 14.62 -29.54 9.98
C GLY A 435 14.75 -29.83 8.49
N GLU A 436 15.08 -31.06 8.12
CA GLU A 436 15.31 -31.45 6.72
C GLU A 436 14.06 -31.24 5.85
N TYR A 437 12.88 -31.55 6.39
CA TYR A 437 11.58 -31.31 5.79
C TYR A 437 10.64 -30.63 6.78
N PHE A 438 10.45 -29.32 6.61
CA PHE A 438 9.52 -28.56 7.44
C PHE A 438 8.17 -28.40 6.74
N SER A 439 7.15 -29.09 7.24
CA SER A 439 5.74 -28.85 6.90
C SER A 439 5.07 -28.18 8.09
N SER A 440 4.46 -27.01 7.87
CA SER A 440 3.69 -26.32 8.91
C SER A 440 2.33 -26.97 9.18
N GLY A 441 1.92 -27.98 8.40
CA GLY A 441 0.60 -28.59 8.49
C GLY A 441 -0.55 -27.60 8.28
N GLY A 442 -0.29 -26.45 7.64
CA GLY A 442 -1.26 -25.37 7.49
C GLY A 442 -1.39 -24.44 8.70
N GLN A 443 -0.66 -24.67 9.80
CA GLN A 443 -0.67 -23.80 10.97
C GLN A 443 0.26 -22.60 10.78
N LEU A 444 -0.28 -21.39 10.83
CA LEU A 444 0.49 -20.14 10.68
C LEU A 444 1.50 -19.91 11.82
N THR A 445 1.22 -20.45 13.01
CA THR A 445 2.05 -20.29 14.22
C THR A 445 3.42 -20.96 14.10
N LEU A 446 3.50 -22.05 13.33
CA LEU A 446 4.73 -22.81 13.14
C LEU A 446 5.58 -22.27 11.97
N LEU A 447 5.01 -21.40 11.13
CA LEU A 447 5.64 -20.97 9.88
C LEU A 447 6.86 -20.07 10.16
N PRO A 448 8.05 -20.37 9.60
CA PRO A 448 9.25 -19.57 9.80
C PRO A 448 9.15 -18.23 9.05
N ILE A 449 9.11 -17.13 9.81
CA ILE A 449 9.06 -15.76 9.28
C ILE A 449 10.48 -15.20 9.24
N PRO A 450 10.97 -14.74 8.08
CA PRO A 450 12.31 -14.19 7.98
C PRO A 450 12.40 -12.81 8.64
N VAL A 451 13.57 -12.49 9.20
CA VAL A 451 13.87 -11.14 9.76
C VAL A 451 13.71 -10.05 8.70
N SER A 452 13.92 -10.41 7.44
CA SER A 452 13.75 -9.51 6.30
C SER A 452 12.33 -8.91 6.22
N VAL A 453 11.28 -9.58 6.72
CA VAL A 453 9.93 -9.00 6.80
C VAL A 453 9.92 -7.79 7.72
N LEU A 454 10.43 -7.95 8.95
CA LEU A 454 10.48 -6.88 9.94
C LEU A 454 11.39 -5.74 9.46
N ALA A 455 12.55 -6.09 8.91
CA ALA A 455 13.48 -5.13 8.33
C ALA A 455 12.85 -4.37 7.16
N CYS A 456 12.01 -5.01 6.36
CA CYS A 456 11.32 -4.40 5.23
C CYS A 456 10.37 -3.30 5.70
N TYR A 457 9.42 -3.62 6.58
CA TYR A 457 8.45 -2.64 7.05
C TYR A 457 9.09 -1.56 7.93
N ALA A 458 10.04 -1.92 8.79
CA ALA A 458 10.81 -0.95 9.57
C ALA A 458 11.61 -0.02 8.64
N GLY A 459 12.25 -0.55 7.60
CA GLY A 459 12.98 0.23 6.59
C GLY A 459 12.09 1.26 5.89
N ILE A 460 10.88 0.88 5.49
CA ILE A 460 9.90 1.80 4.84
C ILE A 460 9.57 2.97 5.76
N VAL A 461 9.38 2.71 7.06
CA VAL A 461 9.07 3.74 8.07
C VAL A 461 10.31 4.56 8.46
N ILE A 462 11.51 3.96 8.47
CA ILE A 462 12.75 4.66 8.83
C ILE A 462 13.19 5.62 7.72
N PHE A 463 13.14 5.20 6.45
CA PHE A 463 13.63 6.02 5.34
C PHE A 463 12.69 7.16 4.94
N GLY A 464 11.39 7.00 5.13
CA GLY A 464 10.38 8.00 4.76
C GLY A 464 10.46 8.42 3.28
N GLU A 465 10.12 9.68 2.98
CA GLU A 465 10.16 10.25 1.62
C GLU A 465 9.42 9.38 0.57
N TYR A 466 8.22 8.92 0.92
CA TYR A 466 7.39 8.03 0.13
C TYR A 466 7.07 8.60 -1.26
N SER A 467 7.04 9.93 -1.38
CA SER A 467 6.93 10.66 -2.64
C SER A 467 7.92 10.20 -3.71
N ARG A 468 9.14 9.78 -3.31
CA ARG A 468 10.16 9.30 -4.25
C ARG A 468 9.99 7.84 -4.67
N ALA A 469 9.20 7.07 -3.91
CA ALA A 469 8.84 5.68 -4.21
C ALA A 469 7.48 5.53 -4.94
N ARG A 470 7.00 6.61 -5.55
CA ARG A 470 5.66 6.69 -6.15
C ARG A 470 5.33 5.56 -7.12
N LEU A 471 6.27 5.17 -7.99
CA LEU A 471 6.04 4.09 -8.97
C LEU A 471 5.75 2.76 -8.27
N ALA A 472 6.63 2.35 -7.35
CA ALA A 472 6.44 1.12 -6.57
C ALA A 472 5.14 1.14 -5.78
N LEU A 473 4.85 2.25 -5.09
CA LEU A 473 3.64 2.39 -4.28
C LEU A 473 2.35 2.31 -5.12
N ILE A 474 2.33 2.91 -6.30
CA ILE A 474 1.20 2.78 -7.24
C ILE A 474 1.01 1.31 -7.66
N THR A 475 2.09 0.61 -8.00
CA THR A 475 2.03 -0.80 -8.36
C THR A 475 1.50 -1.65 -7.20
N VAL A 476 2.01 -1.45 -5.99
CA VAL A 476 1.55 -2.15 -4.77
C VAL A 476 0.06 -1.89 -4.54
N PHE A 477 -0.38 -0.63 -4.65
CA PHE A 477 -1.77 -0.24 -4.44
C PHE A 477 -2.72 -0.94 -5.40
N PHE A 478 -2.46 -0.85 -6.70
CA PHE A 478 -3.36 -1.45 -7.69
C PHE A 478 -3.33 -2.97 -7.67
N LEU A 479 -2.16 -3.58 -7.39
CA LEU A 479 -2.05 -5.03 -7.26
C LEU A 479 -2.83 -5.53 -6.03
N PHE A 480 -2.69 -4.85 -4.88
CA PHE A 480 -3.46 -5.16 -3.67
C PHE A 480 -4.96 -4.96 -3.88
N LEU A 481 -5.37 -3.84 -4.45
CA LEU A 481 -6.77 -3.55 -4.74
C LEU A 481 -7.37 -4.59 -5.69
N GLY A 482 -6.63 -4.96 -6.75
CA GLY A 482 -7.05 -6.00 -7.69
C GLY A 482 -7.24 -7.36 -7.02
N MET A 483 -6.27 -7.81 -6.21
CA MET A 483 -6.38 -9.09 -5.49
C MET A 483 -7.51 -9.10 -4.47
N LEU A 484 -7.69 -8.00 -3.73
CA LEU A 484 -8.79 -7.89 -2.77
C LEU A 484 -10.14 -7.89 -3.47
N PHE A 485 -10.28 -7.13 -4.55
CA PHE A 485 -11.52 -7.03 -5.32
C PHE A 485 -11.91 -8.39 -5.90
N ALA A 486 -10.95 -9.10 -6.52
CA ALA A 486 -11.12 -10.46 -7.00
C ALA A 486 -11.57 -11.43 -5.88
N SER A 487 -10.89 -11.40 -4.74
CA SER A 487 -11.21 -12.28 -3.60
C SER A 487 -12.61 -12.04 -3.06
N LEU A 488 -13.04 -10.78 -2.95
CA LEU A 488 -14.32 -10.41 -2.37
C LEU A 488 -15.51 -10.66 -3.29
N LEU A 489 -15.37 -10.39 -4.58
CA LEU A 489 -16.45 -10.68 -5.53
C LEU A 489 -16.77 -12.18 -5.57
N LEU A 490 -15.75 -13.02 -5.43
CA LEU A 490 -15.90 -14.47 -5.38
C LEU A 490 -16.40 -14.97 -4.01
N ALA A 491 -16.05 -14.26 -2.92
CA ALA A 491 -16.47 -14.60 -1.56
C ALA A 491 -17.99 -14.54 -1.32
N LYS A 492 -18.72 -13.69 -2.06
CA LYS A 492 -20.19 -13.55 -1.93
C LYS A 492 -20.95 -14.86 -2.24
N ILE A 493 -20.28 -15.83 -2.85
CA ILE A 493 -20.89 -17.07 -3.33
C ILE A 493 -20.67 -18.22 -2.33
N HIS A 494 -19.55 -18.28 -1.57
CA HIS A 494 -19.21 -19.42 -0.69
C HIS A 494 -18.40 -18.97 0.56
N GLY A 495 -18.99 -19.05 1.76
CA GLY A 495 -18.48 -18.40 2.99
C GLY A 495 -17.23 -19.01 3.67
N ALA A 496 -16.90 -20.29 3.46
CA ALA A 496 -15.76 -20.95 4.11
C ALA A 496 -14.43 -20.80 3.34
N VAL A 497 -14.49 -20.53 2.03
CA VAL A 497 -13.33 -20.47 1.11
C VAL A 497 -12.52 -19.16 1.26
N VAL A 498 -13.06 -18.19 2.01
CA VAL A 498 -12.51 -16.83 2.12
C VAL A 498 -11.21 -16.77 2.93
N GLN A 499 -11.06 -17.59 3.98
CA GLN A 499 -9.88 -17.53 4.85
C GLN A 499 -8.60 -17.98 4.12
N ALA A 500 -8.66 -19.08 3.36
CA ALA A 500 -7.50 -19.58 2.60
C ALA A 500 -7.02 -18.56 1.57
N LYS A 501 -7.94 -17.90 0.87
CA LYS A 501 -7.62 -16.83 -0.08
C LYS A 501 -7.02 -15.59 0.58
N LEU A 502 -7.47 -15.23 1.77
CA LEU A 502 -6.85 -14.14 2.51
C LEU A 502 -5.41 -14.48 2.90
N VAL A 503 -5.14 -15.70 3.38
CA VAL A 503 -3.76 -16.12 3.66
C VAL A 503 -2.90 -16.05 2.40
N LEU A 504 -3.42 -16.49 1.24
CA LEU A 504 -2.74 -16.36 -0.04
C LEU A 504 -2.45 -14.90 -0.39
N LEU A 505 -3.42 -14.00 -0.22
CA LEU A 505 -3.26 -12.58 -0.50
C LEU A 505 -2.08 -11.97 0.26
N VAL A 506 -1.91 -12.37 1.53
CA VAL A 506 -0.79 -11.92 2.37
C VAL A 506 0.54 -12.41 1.85
N GLN A 507 0.61 -13.69 1.45
CA GLN A 507 1.83 -14.26 0.88
C GLN A 507 2.28 -13.52 -0.39
N TYR A 508 1.33 -13.04 -1.20
CA TYR A 508 1.65 -12.24 -2.38
C TYR A 508 1.98 -10.78 -2.06
N ILE A 509 1.25 -10.14 -1.15
CA ILE A 509 1.43 -8.71 -0.85
C ILE A 509 2.66 -8.40 -0.02
N LEU A 510 2.95 -9.23 0.98
CA LEU A 510 3.98 -8.94 1.95
C LEU A 510 5.35 -8.75 1.27
N PRO A 511 5.77 -9.62 0.33
CA PRO A 511 7.01 -9.40 -0.42
C PRO A 511 7.00 -8.17 -1.33
N VAL A 512 5.85 -7.81 -1.91
CA VAL A 512 5.72 -6.70 -2.87
C VAL A 512 6.04 -5.35 -2.24
N PHE A 513 5.82 -5.18 -0.92
CA PHE A 513 6.22 -3.96 -0.21
C PHE A 513 7.73 -3.69 -0.25
N ALA A 514 8.55 -4.74 -0.41
CA ALA A 514 9.99 -4.59 -0.56
C ALA A 514 10.37 -3.81 -1.83
N LEU A 515 9.48 -3.75 -2.84
CA LEU A 515 9.64 -2.90 -4.02
C LEU A 515 9.70 -1.42 -3.64
N ALA A 516 8.83 -0.98 -2.72
CA ALA A 516 8.81 0.39 -2.22
C ALA A 516 10.08 0.69 -1.42
N LEU A 517 10.48 -0.22 -0.53
CA LEU A 517 11.73 -0.08 0.22
C LEU A 517 12.94 -0.01 -0.71
N GLY A 518 13.02 -0.90 -1.71
CA GLY A 518 14.10 -0.93 -2.69
C GLY A 518 14.23 0.39 -3.44
N GLN A 519 13.09 0.97 -3.85
CA GLN A 519 13.08 2.27 -4.51
C GLN A 519 13.56 3.40 -3.58
N GLN A 520 13.12 3.43 -2.31
CA GLN A 520 13.59 4.40 -1.30
C GLN A 520 15.09 4.25 -1.03
N TYR A 521 15.56 3.01 -0.88
CA TYR A 521 16.95 2.67 -0.60
C TYR A 521 17.86 3.09 -1.77
N GLY A 522 17.48 2.73 -2.99
CA GLY A 522 18.31 2.93 -4.18
C GLY A 522 18.49 4.41 -4.59
N LEU A 523 17.60 5.30 -4.17
CA LEU A 523 17.73 6.75 -4.37
C LEU A 523 18.87 7.39 -3.55
N ARG A 524 19.37 6.70 -2.52
CA ARG A 524 20.45 7.23 -1.67
C ARG A 524 21.81 7.10 -2.37
N LYS A 525 22.74 8.01 -2.03
CA LYS A 525 24.05 8.06 -2.67
C LYS A 525 24.85 6.77 -2.45
N LYS A 526 25.35 6.17 -3.53
CA LYS A 526 26.13 4.92 -3.53
C LYS A 526 25.37 3.73 -2.90
N ALA A 527 24.04 3.71 -2.99
CA ALA A 527 23.21 2.66 -2.39
C ALA A 527 23.57 1.24 -2.88
N VAL A 528 23.68 1.06 -4.21
CA VAL A 528 24.06 -0.24 -4.82
C VAL A 528 25.41 -0.71 -4.30
N LEU A 529 26.42 0.17 -4.31
CA LEU A 529 27.75 -0.15 -3.80
C LEU A 529 27.74 -0.57 -2.32
N ARG A 530 26.99 0.14 -1.45
CA ARG A 530 26.89 -0.19 -0.02
C ARG A 530 26.20 -1.53 0.20
N MET A 531 25.13 -1.78 -0.54
CA MET A 531 24.42 -3.06 -0.55
C MET A 531 25.36 -4.19 -0.97
N SER A 532 26.15 -4.00 -2.03
CA SER A 532 27.14 -4.99 -2.48
C SER A 532 28.22 -5.29 -1.44
N LYS A 533 28.67 -4.30 -0.65
CA LYS A 533 29.62 -4.53 0.45
C LYS A 533 29.01 -5.40 1.55
N VAL A 534 27.74 -5.18 1.87
CA VAL A 534 27.00 -5.99 2.85
C VAL A 534 26.77 -7.41 2.32
N LEU A 535 26.35 -7.56 1.07
CA LEU A 535 26.22 -8.86 0.41
C LEU A 535 27.53 -9.63 0.41
N PHE A 536 28.64 -8.98 0.06
CA PHE A 536 29.96 -9.59 0.10
C PHE A 536 30.31 -10.09 1.51
N LEU A 537 30.05 -9.29 2.55
CA LEU A 537 30.30 -9.68 3.94
C LEU A 537 29.44 -10.86 4.39
N ILE A 538 28.14 -10.85 4.09
CA ILE A 538 27.21 -11.93 4.44
C ILE A 538 27.63 -13.22 3.76
N LEU A 539 27.93 -13.19 2.46
CA LEU A 539 28.35 -14.37 1.71
C LEU A 539 29.69 -14.91 2.21
N LEU A 540 30.63 -14.04 2.61
CA LEU A 540 31.91 -14.45 3.15
C LEU A 540 31.79 -15.15 4.51
N ILE A 541 30.72 -14.90 5.27
CA ILE A 541 30.51 -15.48 6.61
C ILE A 541 29.56 -16.68 6.54
N VAL A 542 28.35 -16.48 6.01
CA VAL A 542 27.27 -17.48 6.08
C VAL A 542 27.56 -18.69 5.21
N VAL A 543 28.04 -18.49 3.99
CA VAL A 543 28.24 -19.59 3.04
C VAL A 543 29.32 -20.57 3.49
N PRO A 544 30.51 -20.13 3.96
CA PRO A 544 31.48 -21.06 4.55
C PRO A 544 30.95 -21.80 5.76
N LEU A 545 30.21 -21.14 6.64
CA LEU A 545 29.63 -21.79 7.82
C LEU A 545 28.60 -22.86 7.43
N GLU A 546 27.77 -22.61 6.43
CA GLU A 546 26.80 -23.57 5.90
C GLU A 546 27.48 -24.77 5.24
N ILE A 547 28.53 -24.54 4.43
CA ILE A 547 29.34 -25.63 3.84
C ILE A 547 30.05 -26.43 4.94
N MET A 548 30.65 -25.77 5.93
CA MET A 548 31.32 -26.46 7.04
C MET A 548 30.34 -27.31 7.83
N SER A 549 29.17 -26.76 8.17
CA SER A 549 28.09 -27.50 8.83
C SER A 549 27.72 -28.75 8.04
N THR A 550 27.49 -28.59 6.73
CA THR A 550 27.18 -29.67 5.79
C THR A 550 28.22 -30.79 5.83
N ILE A 551 29.50 -30.44 5.73
CA ILE A 551 30.61 -31.39 5.73
C ILE A 551 30.73 -32.09 7.10
N THR A 552 30.64 -31.34 8.20
CA THR A 552 30.75 -31.92 9.55
C THR A 552 29.62 -32.87 9.89
N GLN A 553 28.43 -32.66 9.32
CA GLN A 553 27.28 -33.55 9.49
C GLN A 553 27.29 -34.72 8.50
N GLY A 554 28.27 -34.79 7.59
CA GLY A 554 28.37 -35.83 6.57
C GLY A 554 27.25 -35.79 5.53
N LEU A 555 26.58 -34.64 5.37
CA LEU A 555 25.47 -34.48 4.43
C LEU A 555 25.98 -34.25 3.02
N LEU A 556 25.30 -34.86 2.04
CA LEU A 556 25.58 -34.67 0.61
C LEU A 556 24.96 -33.37 0.05
N PHE A 557 23.98 -32.82 0.76
CA PHE A 557 23.28 -31.58 0.41
C PHE A 557 23.50 -30.55 1.52
N LEU A 558 23.32 -29.26 1.20
CA LEU A 558 23.42 -28.19 2.18
C LEU A 558 22.62 -28.52 3.45
N SER A 559 23.24 -28.34 4.62
CA SER A 559 22.57 -28.56 5.90
C SER A 559 21.48 -27.51 6.12
N PRO A 560 20.32 -27.89 6.68
CA PRO A 560 19.32 -26.92 7.14
C PRO A 560 19.80 -26.04 8.29
N SER A 561 20.88 -26.43 8.98
CA SER A 561 21.39 -25.76 10.20
C SER A 561 22.76 -25.14 9.98
N VAL A 562 22.95 -23.89 10.42
CA VAL A 562 24.23 -23.19 10.45
C VAL A 562 24.65 -23.00 11.90
N TYR A 563 24.78 -24.11 12.64
CA TYR A 563 25.13 -24.21 14.07
C TYR A 563 24.21 -23.46 15.06
N VAL A 564 24.04 -22.15 14.90
CA VAL A 564 23.28 -21.25 15.79
C VAL A 564 21.83 -21.10 15.36
N PHE A 565 21.55 -21.17 14.06
CA PHE A 565 20.21 -21.02 13.49
C PHE A 565 20.05 -21.85 12.21
N GLY A 566 18.79 -22.15 11.86
CA GLY A 566 18.42 -22.86 10.64
C GLY A 566 18.07 -21.93 9.49
N ILE A 567 18.42 -22.34 8.27
CA ILE A 567 18.05 -21.66 7.02
C ILE A 567 16.83 -22.38 6.42
N TYR A 568 15.69 -21.70 6.44
CA TYR A 568 14.49 -22.20 5.77
C TYR A 568 14.67 -22.18 4.25
N GLN A 569 14.26 -23.25 3.55
CA GLN A 569 14.40 -23.41 2.10
C GLN A 569 15.86 -23.31 1.58
N HIS A 570 16.82 -23.78 2.39
CA HIS A 570 18.26 -23.79 2.13
C HIS A 570 18.68 -24.51 0.83
N LEU A 571 17.91 -25.50 0.34
CA LEU A 571 18.29 -26.26 -0.86
C LEU A 571 18.00 -25.56 -2.20
N GLN A 572 16.94 -24.74 -2.27
CA GLN A 572 16.40 -24.29 -3.56
C GLN A 572 16.28 -22.78 -3.73
N TYR A 573 15.79 -22.05 -2.73
CA TYR A 573 15.47 -20.63 -2.86
C TYR A 573 16.62 -19.73 -2.39
N VAL A 574 17.16 -20.00 -1.19
CA VAL A 574 18.30 -19.25 -0.64
C VAL A 574 19.53 -19.30 -1.56
N PRO A 575 19.88 -20.44 -2.19
CA PRO A 575 21.03 -20.49 -3.08
C PRO A 575 20.92 -19.60 -4.31
N VAL A 576 19.72 -19.42 -4.85
CA VAL A 576 19.50 -18.52 -6.01
C VAL A 576 19.71 -17.07 -5.59
N ILE A 577 19.20 -16.69 -4.42
CA ILE A 577 19.39 -15.34 -3.87
C ILE A 577 20.87 -15.07 -3.58
N PHE A 578 21.59 -16.03 -2.99
CA PHE A 578 23.02 -15.89 -2.70
C PHE A 578 23.87 -15.86 -3.97
N ALA A 579 23.57 -16.68 -4.98
CA ALA A 579 24.18 -16.58 -6.30
C ALA A 579 23.94 -15.20 -6.93
N GLY A 580 22.71 -14.69 -6.90
CA GLY A 580 22.39 -13.35 -7.39
C GLY A 580 23.13 -12.24 -6.62
N GLY A 581 23.19 -12.34 -5.29
CA GLY A 581 23.95 -11.43 -4.44
C GLY A 581 25.44 -11.44 -4.75
N PHE A 582 26.02 -12.62 -5.00
CA PHE A 582 27.41 -12.78 -5.43
C PHE A 582 27.66 -12.09 -6.77
N ILE A 583 26.82 -12.32 -7.78
CA ILE A 583 26.96 -11.66 -9.08
C ILE A 583 26.87 -10.13 -8.94
N ILE A 584 25.92 -9.61 -8.14
CA ILE A 584 25.85 -8.16 -7.88
C ILE A 584 27.13 -7.65 -7.22
N ALA A 585 27.68 -8.36 -6.24
CA ALA A 585 28.93 -8.01 -5.58
C ALA A 585 30.14 -8.08 -6.53
N LEU A 586 30.21 -9.11 -7.38
CA LEU A 586 31.26 -9.32 -8.37
C LEU A 586 31.36 -8.14 -9.34
N PHE A 587 30.23 -7.75 -9.92
CA PHE A 587 30.18 -6.59 -10.80
C PHE A 587 30.50 -5.29 -10.05
N SER A 588 29.86 -5.06 -8.90
CA SER A 588 29.92 -3.76 -8.22
C SER A 588 31.24 -3.45 -7.51
N LEU A 589 31.90 -4.45 -6.92
CA LEU A 589 33.09 -4.26 -6.08
C LEU A 589 34.41 -4.47 -6.82
N SER A 590 34.39 -5.08 -8.01
CA SER A 590 35.63 -5.40 -8.74
C SER A 590 36.46 -4.19 -9.17
N GLU A 591 35.81 -3.03 -9.34
CA GLU A 591 36.45 -1.77 -9.73
C GLU A 591 36.90 -0.90 -8.54
N GLU A 592 36.53 -1.20 -7.28
CA GLU A 592 36.84 -0.35 -6.11
C GLU A 592 38.28 -0.53 -5.58
N ALA A 593 38.52 -1.54 -4.74
CA ALA A 593 39.80 -1.72 -4.05
C ALA A 593 40.40 -3.10 -4.34
N ARG A 594 41.74 -3.20 -4.35
CA ARG A 594 42.46 -4.47 -4.58
C ARG A 594 42.05 -5.58 -3.59
N VAL A 595 41.70 -5.20 -2.36
CA VAL A 595 41.25 -6.14 -1.31
C VAL A 595 39.97 -6.85 -1.72
N TYR A 596 38.94 -6.11 -2.16
CA TYR A 596 37.68 -6.71 -2.62
C TYR A 596 37.88 -7.60 -3.83
N ARG A 597 38.79 -7.23 -4.75
CA ARG A 597 39.08 -8.05 -5.93
C ARG A 597 39.67 -9.41 -5.57
N ARG A 598 40.64 -9.46 -4.65
CA ARG A 598 41.21 -10.73 -4.17
C ARG A 598 40.14 -11.53 -3.41
N GLY A 599 39.37 -10.86 -2.55
CA GLY A 599 38.26 -11.47 -1.83
C GLY A 599 37.22 -12.09 -2.75
N LEU A 600 36.90 -11.46 -3.89
CA LEU A 600 35.96 -11.99 -4.87
C LEU A 600 36.47 -13.26 -5.56
N VAL A 601 37.79 -13.41 -5.80
CA VAL A 601 38.35 -14.68 -6.33
C VAL A 601 38.13 -15.81 -5.34
N VAL A 602 38.46 -15.58 -4.07
CA VAL A 602 38.27 -16.57 -3.00
C VAL A 602 36.78 -16.90 -2.85
N LEU A 603 35.93 -15.88 -2.82
CA LEU A 603 34.49 -16.05 -2.74
C LEU A 603 33.92 -16.79 -3.95
N SER A 604 34.51 -16.66 -5.15
CA SER A 604 34.10 -17.40 -6.35
C SER A 604 34.26 -18.90 -6.17
N ALA A 605 35.36 -19.35 -5.56
CA ALA A 605 35.59 -20.77 -5.27
C ALA A 605 34.60 -21.30 -4.22
N ILE A 606 34.40 -20.53 -3.15
CA ILE A 606 33.46 -20.85 -2.06
C ILE A 606 32.02 -20.94 -2.60
N MET A 607 31.58 -19.94 -3.36
CA MET A 607 30.24 -19.91 -3.96
C MET A 607 30.05 -21.01 -5.01
N GLY A 608 31.12 -21.34 -5.74
CA GLY A 608 31.15 -22.50 -6.62
C GLY A 608 30.86 -23.80 -5.89
N GLY A 609 31.57 -24.07 -4.79
CA GLY A 609 31.31 -25.23 -3.93
C GLY A 609 29.91 -25.20 -3.32
N TYR A 610 29.46 -24.04 -2.83
CA TYR A 610 28.13 -23.84 -2.26
C TYR A 610 27.01 -24.25 -3.21
N VAL A 611 27.03 -23.71 -4.43
CA VAL A 611 26.01 -23.98 -5.43
C VAL A 611 26.06 -25.43 -5.92
N SER A 612 27.25 -26.04 -5.90
CA SER A 612 27.43 -27.47 -6.16
C SER A 612 26.72 -28.36 -5.13
N PHE A 613 26.80 -28.03 -3.83
CA PHE A 613 26.05 -28.70 -2.76
C PHE A 613 24.54 -28.39 -2.76
N SER A 614 24.12 -27.35 -3.48
CA SER A 614 22.70 -27.02 -3.63
C SER A 614 21.98 -27.87 -4.69
N VAL A 615 20.68 -28.08 -4.50
CA VAL A 615 19.80 -28.78 -5.45
C VAL A 615 19.36 -27.85 -6.61
N SER A 616 19.58 -26.54 -6.49
CA SER A 616 19.04 -25.55 -7.42
C SER A 616 19.82 -25.44 -8.74
N MET A 617 19.30 -26.05 -9.81
CA MET A 617 19.84 -25.87 -11.18
C MET A 617 19.84 -24.40 -11.64
N LEU A 618 18.89 -23.60 -11.16
CA LEU A 618 18.83 -22.17 -11.45
C LEU A 618 19.98 -21.39 -10.80
N ALA A 619 20.43 -21.79 -9.61
CA ALA A 619 21.59 -21.18 -8.97
C ALA A 619 22.87 -21.49 -9.76
N CYS A 620 23.04 -22.75 -10.20
CA CYS A 620 24.15 -23.13 -11.10
C CYS A 620 24.15 -22.31 -12.38
N GLY A 621 23.00 -22.23 -13.05
CA GLY A 621 22.83 -21.46 -14.29
C GLY A 621 23.15 -19.98 -14.11
N LEU A 622 22.62 -19.36 -13.04
CA LEU A 622 22.88 -17.95 -12.72
C LEU A 622 24.37 -17.68 -12.46
N MET A 623 25.05 -18.58 -11.74
CA MET A 623 26.49 -18.46 -11.47
C MET A 623 27.31 -18.51 -12.76
N VAL A 624 27.08 -19.51 -13.61
CA VAL A 624 27.85 -19.70 -14.85
C VAL A 624 27.58 -18.57 -15.83
N ILE A 625 26.31 -18.23 -16.08
CA ILE A 625 25.92 -17.15 -17.00
C ILE A 625 26.41 -15.80 -16.48
N GLY A 626 26.27 -15.54 -15.18
CA GLY A 626 26.73 -14.29 -14.56
C GLY A 626 28.25 -14.13 -14.61
N ALA A 627 29.01 -15.17 -14.32
CA ALA A 627 30.47 -15.15 -14.40
C ALA A 627 30.97 -15.01 -15.85
N LEU A 628 30.31 -15.68 -16.80
CA LEU A 628 30.60 -15.53 -18.23
C LEU A 628 30.33 -14.10 -18.69
N ALA A 629 29.18 -13.53 -18.34
CA ALA A 629 28.84 -12.15 -18.68
C ALA A 629 29.85 -11.14 -18.08
N TYR A 630 30.32 -11.40 -16.86
CA TYR A 630 31.37 -10.60 -16.21
C TYR A 630 32.69 -10.66 -16.98
N PHE A 631 33.11 -11.87 -17.39
CA PHE A 631 34.31 -12.07 -18.21
C PHE A 631 34.19 -11.36 -19.57
N LEU A 632 33.08 -11.56 -20.30
CA LEU A 632 32.84 -10.95 -21.61
C LEU A 632 32.83 -9.42 -21.54
N ARG A 633 32.20 -8.84 -20.52
CA ARG A 633 32.25 -7.39 -20.28
C ARG A 633 33.68 -6.90 -20.12
N ASN A 634 34.45 -7.54 -19.23
CA ASN A 634 35.84 -7.16 -18.96
C ASN A 634 36.75 -7.34 -20.19
N LEU A 635 36.46 -8.34 -21.02
CA LEU A 635 37.12 -8.56 -22.31
C LEU A 635 36.84 -7.39 -23.26
N PHE A 636 35.56 -7.02 -23.41
CA PHE A 636 35.08 -5.95 -24.28
C PHE A 636 35.66 -4.59 -23.91
N PHE A 637 35.57 -4.19 -22.63
CA PHE A 637 36.10 -2.91 -22.14
C PHE A 637 37.63 -2.91 -21.90
N ARG A 638 38.32 -4.02 -22.20
CA ARG A 638 39.77 -4.21 -22.01
C ARG A 638 40.28 -3.94 -20.59
N LYS A 639 39.42 -4.07 -19.57
CA LYS A 639 39.77 -3.86 -18.16
C LYS A 639 39.77 -5.19 -17.41
N TYR A 640 40.83 -5.47 -16.66
CA TYR A 640 40.91 -6.63 -15.75
C TYR A 640 40.60 -8.00 -16.37
N ARG A 641 40.98 -8.21 -17.64
CA ARG A 641 40.68 -9.43 -18.42
C ARG A 641 41.07 -10.73 -17.71
N TRP A 642 42.29 -10.78 -17.18
CA TRP A 642 42.80 -11.94 -16.44
C TRP A 642 41.98 -12.25 -15.19
N HIS A 643 41.58 -11.22 -14.44
CA HIS A 643 40.75 -11.43 -13.26
C HIS A 643 39.37 -11.98 -13.63
N GLY A 644 38.73 -11.43 -14.68
CA GLY A 644 37.47 -11.97 -15.19
C GLY A 644 37.59 -13.43 -15.65
N PHE A 645 38.68 -13.76 -16.36
CA PHE A 645 38.93 -15.13 -16.83
C PHE A 645 39.11 -16.11 -15.67
N ILE A 646 39.92 -15.75 -14.66
CA ILE A 646 40.16 -16.59 -13.49
C ILE A 646 38.86 -16.84 -12.72
N VAL A 647 38.05 -15.81 -12.48
CA VAL A 647 36.76 -15.96 -11.81
C VAL A 647 35.84 -16.90 -12.59
N PHE A 648 35.73 -16.71 -13.91
CA PHE A 648 34.92 -17.57 -14.77
C PHE A 648 35.41 -19.02 -14.73
N LEU A 649 36.71 -19.27 -14.86
CA LEU A 649 37.29 -20.60 -14.83
C LEU A 649 37.03 -21.30 -13.48
N ILE A 650 37.20 -20.60 -12.37
CA ILE A 650 36.93 -21.14 -11.02
C ILE A 650 35.46 -21.51 -10.88
N VAL A 651 34.54 -20.63 -11.29
CA VAL A 651 33.10 -20.90 -11.20
C VAL A 651 32.70 -22.05 -12.12
N ALA A 652 33.18 -22.06 -13.36
CA ALA A 652 32.89 -23.13 -14.32
C ALA A 652 33.43 -24.48 -13.84
N LEU A 653 34.67 -24.52 -13.35
CA LEU A 653 35.30 -25.74 -12.84
C LEU A 653 34.62 -26.23 -11.57
N SER A 654 34.28 -25.36 -10.63
CA SER A 654 33.61 -25.76 -9.38
C SER A 654 32.19 -26.27 -9.60
N VAL A 655 31.42 -25.65 -10.50
CA VAL A 655 30.08 -26.14 -10.90
C VAL A 655 30.22 -27.46 -11.68
N TYR A 656 31.19 -27.56 -12.61
CA TYR A 656 31.45 -28.79 -13.34
C TYR A 656 31.85 -29.93 -12.41
N LEU A 657 32.82 -29.71 -11.51
CA LEU A 657 33.24 -30.69 -10.50
C LEU A 657 32.09 -31.03 -9.56
N GLY A 658 31.25 -30.07 -9.17
CA GLY A 658 30.05 -30.34 -8.38
C GLY A 658 29.01 -31.20 -9.10
N VAL A 659 28.89 -31.06 -10.42
CA VAL A 659 28.04 -31.95 -11.22
C VAL A 659 28.72 -33.31 -11.40
N ALA A 660 30.04 -33.34 -11.65
CA ALA A 660 30.83 -34.53 -11.98
C ALA A 660 31.13 -35.44 -10.78
N LEU A 661 31.56 -34.86 -9.64
CA LEU A 661 31.84 -35.58 -8.38
C LEU A 661 30.57 -36.18 -7.78
N PHE A 662 29.42 -35.61 -8.11
CA PHE A 662 28.13 -36.08 -7.65
C PHE A 662 27.29 -36.70 -8.79
N VAL A 663 27.94 -37.26 -9.83
CA VAL A 663 27.32 -38.25 -10.77
C VAL A 663 27.13 -39.59 -10.05
N ASN A 664 26.63 -39.55 -8.82
CA ASN A 664 26.01 -40.69 -8.19
C ASN A 664 24.55 -40.66 -8.67
N PRO A 665 23.98 -41.75 -9.22
CA PRO A 665 22.61 -41.74 -9.75
C PRO A 665 21.59 -41.18 -8.75
N GLN A 666 21.81 -41.36 -7.45
CA GLN A 666 20.99 -40.79 -6.38
C GLN A 666 21.04 -39.25 -6.31
N PHE A 667 22.19 -38.61 -6.51
CA PHE A 667 22.30 -37.15 -6.44
C PHE A 667 21.80 -36.46 -7.72
N LEU A 668 22.08 -37.07 -8.88
CA LEU A 668 21.46 -36.65 -10.14
C LEU A 668 19.94 -36.77 -10.04
N ALA A 669 19.46 -37.84 -9.38
CA ALA A 669 18.06 -38.04 -9.07
C ALA A 669 17.52 -36.92 -8.14
N GLY A 670 18.15 -36.61 -7.01
CA GLY A 670 17.73 -35.48 -6.16
C GLY A 670 17.75 -34.11 -6.85
N LYS A 671 18.75 -33.84 -7.72
CA LYS A 671 18.90 -32.58 -8.47
C LYS A 671 17.93 -32.45 -9.65
N LEU A 672 17.47 -33.57 -10.20
CA LEU A 672 16.39 -33.67 -11.20
C LEU A 672 15.01 -33.87 -10.54
N GLY A 673 14.95 -33.94 -9.21
CA GLY A 673 13.72 -34.00 -8.40
C GLY A 673 13.06 -35.37 -8.33
N TYR A 674 13.84 -36.45 -8.25
CA TYR A 674 13.35 -37.77 -7.88
C TYR A 674 13.20 -37.85 -6.37
N ASP A 675 12.06 -38.34 -5.89
CA ASP A 675 11.88 -38.70 -4.48
C ASP A 675 12.81 -39.86 -4.13
N LEU A 676 13.85 -39.56 -3.35
CA LEU A 676 14.87 -40.52 -2.93
C LEU A 676 14.43 -41.41 -1.75
N PHE A 677 13.23 -41.22 -1.21
CA PHE A 677 12.90 -41.71 0.14
C PHE A 677 11.64 -42.56 0.27
N ASP A 678 10.83 -42.69 -0.79
CA ASP A 678 9.87 -43.80 -0.86
C ASP A 678 10.55 -44.91 -1.65
N GLY A 679 10.80 -46.07 -1.03
CA GLY A 679 11.40 -47.25 -1.66
C GLY A 679 10.57 -47.89 -2.80
N ARG A 680 9.84 -47.08 -3.55
CA ARG A 680 9.11 -47.42 -4.78
C ARG A 680 10.05 -47.26 -5.97
N ALA A 681 9.99 -48.23 -6.87
CA ALA A 681 10.78 -48.31 -8.09
C ALA A 681 10.74 -47.00 -8.92
N PRO A 682 11.80 -46.69 -9.69
CA PRO A 682 11.91 -45.46 -10.44
C PRO A 682 10.82 -45.42 -11.52
N VAL A 683 9.84 -44.54 -11.37
CA VAL A 683 8.96 -44.16 -12.47
C VAL A 683 9.61 -42.93 -13.13
N ASP A 684 10.39 -43.21 -14.19
CA ASP A 684 10.91 -42.34 -15.25
C ASP A 684 11.20 -40.85 -14.93
N GLY A 685 12.44 -40.40 -15.12
CA GLY A 685 12.84 -38.98 -15.04
C GLY A 685 12.19 -38.03 -16.04
N LEU A 686 11.39 -38.56 -16.98
CA LEU A 686 10.42 -37.79 -17.76
C LEU A 686 9.31 -37.20 -16.87
N ASN A 687 9.05 -37.81 -15.71
CA ASN A 687 7.96 -37.50 -14.81
C ASN A 687 8.01 -36.11 -14.18
N ASN A 688 9.15 -35.53 -13.79
CA ASN A 688 9.11 -34.18 -13.20
C ASN A 688 8.76 -33.10 -14.24
N ARG A 689 9.15 -33.30 -15.52
CA ARG A 689 8.74 -32.39 -16.61
C ARG A 689 7.29 -32.63 -17.01
N THR A 690 6.87 -33.89 -17.12
CA THR A 690 5.48 -34.21 -17.46
C THR A 690 4.53 -33.85 -16.31
N GLU A 691 4.91 -34.03 -15.05
CA GLU A 691 4.17 -33.62 -13.85
C GLU A 691 4.03 -32.10 -13.80
N ARG A 692 5.10 -31.33 -14.05
CA ARG A 692 4.99 -29.87 -14.20
C ARG A 692 4.09 -29.48 -15.37
N MET A 693 4.16 -30.19 -16.49
CA MET A 693 3.23 -29.95 -17.61
C MET A 693 1.79 -30.27 -17.22
N ILE A 694 1.54 -31.34 -16.44
CA ILE A 694 0.21 -31.69 -15.92
C ILE A 694 -0.29 -30.57 -14.99
N TYR A 695 0.56 -30.09 -14.08
CA TYR A 695 0.21 -28.96 -13.20
C TYR A 695 -0.08 -27.70 -14.02
N TRP A 696 0.76 -27.37 -15.00
CA TRP A 696 0.52 -26.22 -15.86
C TRP A 696 -0.76 -26.36 -16.67
N GLN A 697 -1.07 -27.55 -17.17
CA GLN A 697 -2.32 -27.83 -17.88
C GLN A 697 -3.53 -27.63 -16.96
N TYR A 698 -3.49 -28.15 -15.73
CA TYR A 698 -4.55 -27.95 -14.74
C TYR A 698 -4.78 -26.47 -14.42
N TYR A 699 -3.71 -25.73 -14.18
CA TYR A 699 -3.80 -24.30 -13.87
C TYR A 699 -4.25 -23.49 -15.08
N LEU A 700 -3.76 -23.80 -16.29
CA LEU A 700 -4.16 -23.13 -17.52
C LEU A 700 -5.62 -23.42 -17.89
N SER A 701 -6.06 -24.68 -17.81
CA SER A 701 -7.46 -25.03 -18.02
C SER A 701 -8.33 -24.26 -17.03
N GLY A 702 -7.95 -24.26 -15.75
CA GLY A 702 -8.58 -23.46 -14.71
C GLY A 702 -8.77 -21.99 -15.10
N ILE A 703 -7.70 -21.33 -15.53
CA ILE A 703 -7.74 -19.92 -15.93
C ILE A 703 -8.72 -19.66 -17.08
N PHE A 704 -8.87 -20.61 -18.01
CA PHE A 704 -9.73 -20.50 -19.19
C PHE A 704 -11.10 -21.18 -19.06
N ASP A 705 -11.45 -21.74 -17.90
CA ASP A 705 -12.74 -22.41 -17.67
C ASP A 705 -13.94 -21.46 -17.90
N SER A 706 -13.81 -20.19 -17.50
CA SER A 706 -14.86 -19.18 -17.68
C SER A 706 -14.30 -17.77 -17.82
N PHE A 707 -15.08 -16.87 -18.43
CA PHE A 707 -14.71 -15.45 -18.53
C PHE A 707 -14.50 -14.80 -17.14
N SER A 708 -15.31 -15.21 -16.14
CA SER A 708 -15.14 -14.74 -14.76
C SER A 708 -13.84 -15.26 -14.15
N SER A 709 -13.52 -16.55 -14.34
CA SER A 709 -12.29 -17.16 -13.84
C SER A 709 -11.04 -16.51 -14.43
N PHE A 710 -11.05 -16.16 -15.72
CA PHE A 710 -9.94 -15.47 -16.35
C PHE A 710 -9.70 -14.08 -15.74
N TRP A 711 -10.75 -13.27 -15.56
CA TRP A 711 -10.61 -11.88 -15.11
C TRP A 711 -10.47 -11.74 -13.59
N LEU A 712 -11.17 -12.56 -12.82
CA LEU A 712 -11.28 -12.46 -11.35
C LEU A 712 -10.62 -13.63 -10.60
N GLY A 713 -10.17 -14.67 -11.31
CA GLY A 713 -9.59 -15.87 -10.70
C GLY A 713 -10.66 -16.90 -10.30
N HIS A 714 -10.19 -18.07 -9.90
CA HIS A 714 -11.01 -19.19 -9.46
C HIS A 714 -11.52 -19.00 -8.03
N VAL A 715 -12.73 -19.50 -7.72
CA VAL A 715 -13.36 -19.33 -6.40
C VAL A 715 -12.57 -20.07 -5.32
N GLU A 716 -12.19 -21.31 -5.60
CA GLU A 716 -11.47 -22.19 -4.68
C GLU A 716 -9.97 -22.17 -4.98
N ALA A 717 -9.16 -22.23 -3.92
CA ALA A 717 -7.75 -22.52 -4.08
C ALA A 717 -7.61 -24.01 -4.46
N PRO A 718 -6.62 -24.38 -5.29
CA PRO A 718 -6.44 -25.77 -5.68
C PRO A 718 -6.09 -26.61 -4.46
N ASP A 719 -6.53 -27.87 -4.43
CA ASP A 719 -6.15 -28.80 -3.37
C ASP A 719 -4.62 -28.98 -3.38
N ARG A 720 -3.98 -28.49 -2.32
CA ARG A 720 -2.53 -28.47 -2.19
C ARG A 720 -1.95 -29.86 -1.94
N LYS A 721 -2.78 -30.87 -1.65
CA LYS A 721 -2.35 -32.27 -1.58
C LYS A 721 -2.11 -32.87 -2.96
N GLU A 722 -2.92 -32.49 -3.94
CA GLU A 722 -2.81 -32.97 -5.33
C GLU A 722 -1.97 -32.04 -6.21
N PHE A 723 -2.14 -30.73 -6.04
CA PHE A 723 -1.47 -29.68 -6.80
C PHE A 723 -0.77 -28.70 -5.83
N PRO A 724 0.41 -29.06 -5.30
CA PRO A 724 1.07 -28.25 -4.27
C PRO A 724 1.43 -26.84 -4.79
N SER A 725 1.83 -26.72 -6.05
CA SER A 725 2.18 -25.45 -6.68
C SER A 725 2.15 -25.53 -8.21
N ALA A 726 1.81 -24.42 -8.88
CA ALA A 726 1.99 -24.31 -10.33
C ALA A 726 3.47 -24.31 -10.76
N HIS A 727 4.43 -24.15 -9.83
CA HIS A 727 5.85 -23.89 -10.16
C HIS A 727 6.06 -22.71 -11.13
N ASN A 728 5.08 -21.82 -11.24
CA ASN A 728 5.14 -20.59 -12.02
C ASN A 728 4.36 -19.54 -11.24
N TYR A 729 5.05 -18.48 -10.81
CA TYR A 729 4.47 -17.44 -9.98
C TYR A 729 3.26 -16.77 -10.64
N TYR A 730 3.38 -16.48 -11.94
CA TYR A 730 2.37 -15.72 -12.67
C TYR A 730 1.14 -16.55 -12.95
N MET A 731 1.32 -17.83 -13.27
CA MET A 731 0.23 -18.77 -13.47
C MET A 731 -0.53 -19.01 -12.15
N ASP A 732 0.17 -19.24 -11.04
CA ASP A 732 -0.44 -19.37 -9.71
C ASP A 732 -1.17 -18.07 -9.31
N PHE A 733 -0.61 -16.91 -9.63
CA PHE A 733 -1.26 -15.62 -9.36
C PHE A 733 -2.56 -15.44 -10.16
N VAL A 734 -2.52 -15.65 -11.49
CA VAL A 734 -3.69 -15.45 -12.37
C VAL A 734 -4.79 -16.45 -12.03
N TYR A 735 -4.45 -17.70 -11.69
CA TYR A 735 -5.44 -18.67 -11.25
C TYR A 735 -6.17 -18.21 -9.98
N ASN A 736 -5.46 -17.69 -8.97
CA ASN A 736 -6.08 -17.35 -7.68
C ASN A 736 -6.78 -15.97 -7.68
N PHE A 737 -6.25 -14.97 -8.39
CA PHE A 737 -6.73 -13.58 -8.33
C PHE A 737 -7.13 -12.97 -9.68
N GLY A 738 -6.98 -13.72 -10.77
CA GLY A 738 -7.36 -13.29 -12.11
C GLY A 738 -6.33 -12.40 -12.80
N PHE A 739 -6.55 -12.22 -14.10
CA PHE A 739 -5.70 -11.39 -14.96
C PHE A 739 -5.77 -9.90 -14.60
N LEU A 740 -6.92 -9.40 -14.14
CA LEU A 740 -7.07 -7.99 -13.77
C LEU A 740 -6.09 -7.60 -12.66
N ALA A 741 -5.90 -8.46 -11.66
CA ALA A 741 -5.07 -8.19 -10.50
C ALA A 741 -3.56 -8.19 -10.82
N ILE A 742 -3.11 -8.92 -11.87
CA ILE A 742 -1.69 -9.02 -12.22
C ILE A 742 -1.22 -7.90 -13.15
N LEU A 743 -2.14 -7.20 -13.82
CA LEU A 743 -1.83 -6.13 -14.78
C LEU A 743 -0.80 -5.10 -14.26
N PRO A 744 -0.90 -4.56 -13.03
CA PRO A 744 0.08 -3.60 -12.53
C PRO A 744 1.51 -4.15 -12.49
N LEU A 745 1.65 -5.44 -12.18
CA LEU A 745 2.94 -6.13 -12.15
C LEU A 745 3.47 -6.37 -13.56
N LEU A 746 2.62 -6.82 -14.49
CA LEU A 746 3.00 -7.01 -15.89
C LEU A 746 3.43 -5.69 -16.54
N CYS A 747 2.70 -4.60 -16.30
CA CYS A 747 3.09 -3.27 -16.76
C CYS A 747 4.47 -2.86 -16.23
N LEU A 748 4.77 -3.18 -14.96
CA LEU A 748 6.07 -2.89 -14.37
C LEU A 748 7.20 -3.74 -14.99
N ILE A 749 6.94 -5.01 -15.31
CA ILE A 749 7.88 -5.88 -16.02
C ILE A 749 8.17 -5.33 -17.42
N VAL A 750 7.12 -5.03 -18.19
CA VAL A 750 7.26 -4.43 -19.53
C VAL A 750 8.03 -3.13 -19.45
N PHE A 751 7.73 -2.25 -18.48
CA PHE A 751 8.47 -1.02 -18.25
C PHE A 751 9.96 -1.28 -17.97
N THR A 752 10.26 -2.24 -17.11
CA THR A 752 11.63 -2.60 -16.72
C THR A 752 12.43 -3.15 -17.90
N VAL A 753 11.83 -4.07 -18.67
CA VAL A 753 12.45 -4.66 -19.87
C VAL A 753 12.66 -3.59 -20.94
N TYR A 754 11.64 -2.80 -21.25
CA TYR A 754 11.72 -1.71 -22.23
C TYR A 754 12.83 -0.71 -21.87
N PHE A 755 12.91 -0.29 -20.60
CA PHE A 755 13.93 0.66 -20.17
C PHE A 755 15.34 0.06 -20.19
N SER A 756 15.46 -1.24 -19.85
CA SER A 756 16.72 -1.98 -19.94
C SER A 756 17.24 -2.04 -21.38
N ILE A 757 16.36 -2.37 -22.34
CA ILE A 757 16.71 -2.42 -23.77
C ILE A 757 17.09 -1.03 -24.28
N ARG A 758 16.28 -0.01 -23.98
CA ARG A 758 16.51 1.37 -24.45
C ARG A 758 17.82 1.97 -23.93
N ASN A 759 18.26 1.58 -22.73
CA ASN A 759 19.47 2.11 -22.11
C ASN A 759 20.60 1.08 -22.05
N MET A 760 20.54 0.02 -22.86
CA MET A 760 21.47 -1.13 -22.81
C MET A 760 22.94 -0.68 -22.84
N PHE A 761 23.31 0.26 -23.71
CA PHE A 761 24.69 0.76 -23.78
C PHE A 761 25.17 1.41 -22.48
N LYS A 762 24.32 2.24 -21.84
CA LYS A 762 24.65 2.88 -20.56
C LYS A 762 24.72 1.85 -19.42
N ILE A 763 23.82 0.88 -19.44
CA ILE A 763 23.80 -0.22 -18.47
C ILE A 763 25.07 -1.05 -18.61
N CYS A 764 25.47 -1.47 -19.82
CA CYS A 764 26.71 -2.21 -20.07
C CYS A 764 27.97 -1.45 -19.65
N ALA A 765 27.99 -0.12 -19.82
CA ALA A 765 29.10 0.73 -19.40
C ALA A 765 29.25 0.75 -17.87
N SER A 766 28.14 0.77 -17.13
CA SER A 766 28.14 0.78 -15.67
C SER A 766 28.16 -0.64 -15.08
N PRO A 767 29.26 -1.10 -14.44
CA PRO A 767 29.34 -2.45 -13.90
C PRO A 767 28.21 -2.76 -12.92
N GLN A 768 27.96 -1.81 -12.01
CA GLN A 768 26.97 -1.93 -10.94
C GLN A 768 25.56 -2.14 -11.51
N LEU A 769 25.19 -1.37 -12.54
CA LEU A 769 23.88 -1.47 -13.16
C LEU A 769 23.75 -2.73 -14.00
N PHE A 770 24.81 -3.14 -14.71
CA PHE A 770 24.77 -4.36 -15.52
C PHE A 770 24.53 -5.60 -14.67
N GLY A 771 25.28 -5.75 -13.57
CA GLY A 771 25.08 -6.87 -12.64
C GLY A 771 23.70 -6.87 -11.99
N LEU A 772 23.23 -5.71 -11.51
CA LEU A 772 21.90 -5.58 -10.92
C LEU A 772 20.78 -5.86 -11.93
N THR A 773 20.86 -5.32 -13.15
CA THR A 773 19.86 -5.54 -14.21
C THR A 773 19.81 -7.01 -14.60
N GLY A 774 20.96 -7.65 -14.80
CA GLY A 774 21.04 -9.07 -15.16
C GLY A 774 20.40 -9.97 -14.10
N VAL A 775 20.71 -9.76 -12.83
CA VAL A 775 20.13 -10.55 -11.72
C VAL A 775 18.63 -10.32 -11.58
N VAL A 776 18.15 -9.07 -11.63
CA VAL A 776 16.71 -8.78 -11.54
C VAL A 776 15.94 -9.40 -12.71
N LEU A 777 16.42 -9.27 -13.95
CA LEU A 777 15.76 -9.88 -15.11
C LEU A 777 15.76 -11.41 -15.02
N PHE A 778 16.85 -12.02 -14.54
CA PHE A 778 16.89 -13.46 -14.31
C PHE A 778 15.84 -13.89 -13.27
N LEU A 779 15.76 -13.19 -12.13
CA LEU A 779 14.78 -13.53 -11.10
C LEU A 779 13.34 -13.37 -11.64
N LEU A 780 13.04 -12.28 -12.33
CA LEU A 780 11.67 -12.00 -12.82
C LEU A 780 11.24 -12.94 -13.96
N LEU A 781 12.13 -13.23 -14.92
CA LEU A 781 11.77 -13.92 -16.16
C LEU A 781 12.15 -15.40 -16.19
N ALA A 782 13.19 -15.82 -15.48
CA ALA A 782 13.62 -17.22 -15.46
C ALA A 782 13.21 -17.92 -14.17
N ASP A 783 13.60 -17.37 -13.00
CA ASP A 783 13.31 -18.03 -11.72
C ASP A 783 11.81 -18.12 -11.46
N ASN A 784 11.06 -17.04 -11.63
CA ASN A 784 9.61 -17.01 -11.37
C ASN A 784 8.74 -17.65 -12.47
N MET A 785 9.32 -18.07 -13.59
CA MET A 785 8.65 -18.94 -14.57
C MET A 785 8.73 -20.43 -14.18
N LEU A 786 9.76 -20.81 -13.42
CA LEU A 786 10.10 -22.20 -13.09
C LEU A 786 9.94 -22.52 -11.60
N LYS A 787 9.73 -21.49 -10.78
CA LYS A 787 9.48 -21.54 -9.33
C LYS A 787 8.49 -20.44 -8.94
N VAL A 788 8.06 -20.47 -7.68
CA VAL A 788 7.17 -19.46 -7.08
C VAL A 788 7.94 -18.61 -6.07
N GLY A 789 9.14 -18.15 -6.46
CA GLY A 789 10.07 -17.44 -5.58
C GLY A 789 9.50 -16.14 -5.03
N MET A 790 8.78 -15.36 -5.85
CA MET A 790 8.18 -14.09 -5.42
C MET A 790 7.04 -14.21 -4.40
N ARG A 791 6.44 -15.40 -4.24
CA ARG A 791 5.41 -15.66 -3.22
C ARG A 791 6.02 -16.03 -1.87
N GLN A 792 7.23 -16.56 -1.86
CA GLN A 792 7.92 -16.96 -0.62
C GLN A 792 8.48 -15.70 0.08
N PRO A 793 8.26 -15.51 1.40
CA PRO A 793 8.60 -14.26 2.07
C PRO A 793 10.05 -13.82 1.89
N TYR A 794 11.02 -14.72 2.09
CA TYR A 794 12.44 -14.37 2.00
C TYR A 794 12.90 -14.05 0.56
N PRO A 795 12.85 -14.99 -0.42
CA PRO A 795 13.31 -14.71 -1.79
C PRO A 795 12.43 -13.67 -2.50
N GLY A 796 11.14 -13.57 -2.17
CA GLY A 796 10.25 -12.53 -2.69
C GLY A 796 10.67 -11.15 -2.24
N ILE A 797 10.91 -10.93 -0.94
CA ILE A 797 11.40 -9.64 -0.42
C ILE A 797 12.71 -9.25 -1.13
N MET A 798 13.65 -10.18 -1.29
CA MET A 798 14.90 -9.89 -1.99
C MET A 798 14.68 -9.52 -3.46
N THR A 799 13.83 -10.25 -4.17
CA THR A 799 13.54 -10.00 -5.59
C THR A 799 12.91 -8.63 -5.78
N PHE A 800 11.86 -8.31 -5.02
CA PHE A 800 11.17 -7.02 -5.08
C PHE A 800 12.08 -5.87 -4.59
N PHE A 801 12.89 -6.08 -3.55
CA PHE A 801 13.86 -5.09 -3.09
C PHE A 801 14.88 -4.74 -4.18
N LEU A 802 15.54 -5.75 -4.76
CA LEU A 802 16.52 -5.54 -5.83
C LEU A 802 15.88 -4.87 -7.05
N TRP A 803 14.64 -5.24 -7.38
CA TRP A 803 13.88 -4.60 -8.46
C TRP A 803 13.60 -3.13 -8.15
N GLY A 804 13.21 -2.79 -6.93
CA GLY A 804 13.02 -1.41 -6.50
C GLY A 804 14.31 -0.59 -6.61
N VAL A 805 15.44 -1.17 -6.20
CA VAL A 805 16.76 -0.55 -6.34
C VAL A 805 17.07 -0.30 -7.82
N LEU A 806 16.78 -1.25 -8.72
CA LEU A 806 16.97 -1.08 -10.17
C LEU A 806 16.11 0.06 -10.73
N LEU A 807 14.84 0.12 -10.35
CA LEU A 807 13.92 1.19 -10.80
C LEU A 807 14.44 2.58 -10.39
N SER A 808 14.98 2.70 -9.17
CA SER A 808 15.59 3.96 -8.72
C SER A 808 16.80 4.38 -9.57
N ALA A 809 17.62 3.41 -9.98
CA ALA A 809 18.77 3.67 -10.83
C ALA A 809 18.36 4.11 -12.25
N PHE A 810 17.29 3.53 -12.80
CA PHE A 810 16.70 3.96 -14.07
C PHE A 810 16.16 5.39 -14.02
N ILE A 811 15.54 5.78 -12.91
CA ILE A 811 15.10 7.16 -12.69
C ILE A 811 16.32 8.11 -12.65
N GLY A 812 17.41 7.71 -12.00
CA GLY A 812 18.67 8.45 -11.99
C GLY A 812 19.22 8.73 -13.40
N LEU A 813 19.28 7.70 -14.25
CA LEU A 813 19.76 7.83 -15.63
C LEU A 813 18.93 8.77 -16.50
N LYS A 814 17.62 8.89 -16.21
CA LYS A 814 16.72 9.79 -16.93
C LYS A 814 16.97 11.26 -16.59
N ASN A 815 17.29 11.55 -15.32
CA ASN A 815 17.53 12.93 -14.86
C ASN A 815 18.84 13.49 -15.42
N GLU A 816 19.90 12.68 -15.49
CA GLU A 816 21.17 13.10 -16.11
C GLU A 816 21.01 13.56 -17.57
N LYS A 817 20.10 12.93 -18.34
CA LYS A 817 19.82 13.33 -19.72
C LYS A 817 19.12 14.70 -19.81
N ARG A 818 18.36 15.07 -18.78
CA ARG A 818 17.59 16.33 -18.74
C ARG A 818 18.47 17.52 -18.32
N ASP A 819 19.50 17.27 -17.52
CA ASP A 819 20.46 18.31 -17.10
C ASP A 819 21.57 18.54 -18.16
N SER A 820 21.75 17.60 -19.10
CA SER A 820 22.70 17.72 -20.22
C SER A 820 22.11 18.34 -21.49
N LEU A 821 20.80 18.56 -21.53
CA LEU A 821 20.04 19.21 -22.61
C LEU A 821 19.62 20.60 -22.13
#